data_AF-A0A955Z925-F1
#
_entry.id   AF-A0A955Z925-F1
#
_cell.length_a   1.000
_cell.length_b   1.000
_cell.length_c   1.000
_cell.angle_alpha   90.00
_cell.angle_beta   90.00
_cell.angle_gamma   90.00
#
_symmetry.space_group_name_H-M   'P 1'
#
loop_
_entity.id
_entity.type
_entity.pdbx_description
1 polymer ?
#
loop_
_entity_poly.entity_id
_entity_poly.type
_entity_poly.pdbx_seq_one_letter_code
_entity_poly.pdbx_strand_id
1 'polypeptide(L)'
;MRLTPILVASLLGAAFAPAACGSSDESTFDPNAQDGGASSSSSSSGFVPGGGDGGGGDGSASGQDVDPASLRIDPADAVLTAAPGAAVTQAYKVLGKLKGSGNEIDLTSRFVFYVPDNYLVGTFPLNGGPTFTSRLPAVATDPPQRGGKLTVQATGSNSDGAVVVKTSLTVKLDAVLDSPNASPALPANPGSKFAGAADAGRAPTLAYPNNGVMLPPNLRRLDVQWRPGAGNDLFEISFVGPNGTVKYYSRCGGAGLVNGACGFELDQAGYAFVAETQRGAGPVKLKIRGGDDAGSGFGESAEFTVQFAENRVDGGLYYWTVTNPEAIMRFDFGAASGNPEPFVVKNQDGVPNTCPGCHALSRDGKKLVASLGGQQDGRLIYINDLAKPKTDPAWLTVIDKAGDDTAKLNRIQFASFNNDGSKFVAVYGDNATSGGNPKPVDLDPNKLWFHDGTTGLRVDSKQLAYKPNHPDWSPDGKMIAVTRVNGQGTTQKPTQGSIELLTFAGAALGNPVELVGHVVGKNRHNPNFVPDSSFLYFSESTCSGGANGGDCDADADPSAKTWAIKPQAGATPILLANASAPGVADNAATDLGDTFPRSAPFQTVHRGGKLFWYTVASRRAVGLTATAGAQHLWMFAVDPAKILAGQDGSFTGFYLPFQDLQTSNHIAQWTQKIVGGSQPPPPPPPPPPPPPPPPPPPR
;
A
#
# COMPACT_ATOMS: atom_id res chain seq x y z
N MET A 1 -45.10 -39.19 31.52
CA MET A 1 -44.06 -40.17 31.90
C MET A 1 -42.71 -39.48 31.78
N ARG A 2 -42.14 -39.11 32.93
CA ARG A 2 -40.77 -38.64 33.23
C ARG A 2 -40.09 -37.61 32.30
N LEU A 3 -40.35 -36.34 32.61
CA LEU A 3 -39.36 -35.26 32.69
C LEU A 3 -38.37 -35.54 33.84
N THR A 4 -37.08 -35.17 33.71
CA THR A 4 -36.45 -34.11 34.55
C THR A 4 -35.03 -33.74 34.07
N PRO A 5 -34.57 -32.50 34.37
CA PRO A 5 -33.40 -31.79 33.83
C PRO A 5 -32.27 -31.66 34.87
N ILE A 6 -31.14 -31.04 34.51
CA ILE A 6 -30.28 -30.33 35.47
C ILE A 6 -29.85 -29.00 34.84
N LEU A 7 -30.50 -27.92 35.27
CA LEU A 7 -29.91 -26.59 35.32
C LEU A 7 -30.43 -25.96 36.62
N VAL A 8 -29.56 -25.76 37.60
CA VAL A 8 -29.85 -25.01 38.82
C VAL A 8 -29.16 -23.66 38.71
N ALA A 9 -29.98 -22.65 38.99
CA ALA A 9 -29.75 -21.22 39.09
C ALA A 9 -28.65 -20.87 40.14
N SER A 10 -28.17 -19.64 40.32
CA SER A 10 -28.96 -18.42 40.52
C SER A 10 -28.06 -17.19 40.69
N LEU A 11 -28.55 -16.05 40.19
CA LEU A 11 -28.69 -14.74 40.86
C LEU A 11 -27.51 -14.19 41.67
N LEU A 12 -27.01 -13.01 41.28
CA LEU A 12 -27.45 -11.72 41.85
C LEU A 12 -26.83 -10.55 41.07
N GLY A 13 -27.66 -9.55 40.79
CA GLY A 13 -27.26 -8.30 40.16
C GLY A 13 -27.15 -7.15 41.15
N ALA A 14 -27.02 -5.96 40.54
CA ALA A 14 -26.94 -4.61 41.11
C ALA A 14 -25.58 -4.23 41.71
N ALA A 15 -25.09 -3.00 41.67
CA ALA A 15 -25.26 -1.77 40.89
C ALA A 15 -24.42 -0.71 41.65
N PHE A 16 -24.24 0.48 41.06
CA PHE A 16 -23.74 1.73 41.66
C PHE A 16 -22.20 1.95 41.68
N ALA A 17 -21.77 2.84 40.79
CA ALA A 17 -20.78 3.88 41.10
C ALA A 17 -21.47 4.93 42.02
N PRO A 18 -20.77 5.68 42.91
CA PRO A 18 -19.76 6.68 42.49
C PRO A 18 -18.64 6.95 43.52
N ALA A 19 -17.83 7.96 43.19
CA ALA A 19 -17.15 8.91 44.08
C ALA A 19 -15.63 8.79 44.30
N ALA A 20 -15.01 9.94 44.02
CA ALA A 20 -13.67 10.37 44.33
C ALA A 20 -13.37 10.48 45.83
N CYS A 21 -12.07 10.44 46.17
CA CYS A 21 -11.33 11.16 47.23
C CYS A 21 -9.87 10.63 47.18
N GLY A 22 -8.79 11.41 47.29
CA GLY A 22 -8.61 12.84 47.49
C GLY A 22 -7.11 13.21 47.37
N SER A 23 -6.87 14.50 47.05
CA SER A 23 -6.00 15.50 47.73
C SER A 23 -4.78 15.02 48.54
N SER A 24 -3.68 15.73 48.70
CA SER A 24 -3.11 17.05 48.32
C SER A 24 -1.67 17.02 48.92
N ASP A 25 -0.68 17.78 48.45
CA ASP A 25 -0.23 19.03 49.08
C ASP A 25 0.92 19.58 48.19
N GLU A 26 0.76 20.75 47.58
CA GLU A 26 1.27 22.08 48.02
C GLU A 26 2.78 22.27 47.85
N SER A 27 3.21 23.04 46.83
CA SER A 27 3.58 24.48 46.87
C SER A 27 5.12 24.62 46.94
N THR A 28 5.83 25.64 46.47
CA THR A 28 5.58 27.01 46.01
C THR A 28 6.82 27.43 45.20
N PHE A 29 6.66 28.33 44.22
CA PHE A 29 7.75 29.13 43.66
C PHE A 29 7.94 30.38 44.55
N ASP A 30 9.19 30.76 44.86
CA ASP A 30 9.54 32.13 45.23
C ASP A 30 10.96 32.50 44.70
N PRO A 31 11.19 33.71 44.14
CA PRO A 31 12.46 34.15 43.57
C PRO A 31 13.24 35.15 44.47
N ASN A 32 14.57 35.24 44.28
CA ASN A 32 15.54 36.21 44.88
C ASN A 32 15.82 36.04 46.39
N ALA A 33 17.02 36.21 46.97
CA ALA A 33 18.36 36.65 46.57
C ALA A 33 19.39 36.24 47.67
N GLN A 34 20.68 36.14 47.29
CA GLN A 34 21.96 36.38 48.05
C GLN A 34 22.20 35.62 49.40
N ASP A 35 23.37 35.11 49.80
CA ASP A 35 24.79 35.40 49.49
C ASP A 35 25.70 34.24 49.99
N GLY A 36 26.91 34.13 49.41
CA GLY A 36 28.11 33.43 49.95
C GLY A 36 28.21 31.92 49.68
N GLY A 37 29.26 31.32 49.11
CA GLY A 37 30.62 31.74 48.76
C GLY A 37 31.57 30.58 49.08
N ALA A 38 32.18 29.94 48.08
CA ALA A 38 33.52 29.30 48.12
C ALA A 38 33.83 28.48 46.85
N SER A 39 34.78 29.00 46.06
CA SER A 39 35.87 28.33 45.34
C SER A 39 35.64 27.00 44.59
N SER A 40 35.78 27.02 43.26
CA SER A 40 37.02 26.61 42.58
C SER A 40 36.91 26.80 41.06
N SER A 41 38.04 27.14 40.46
CA SER A 41 38.21 27.93 39.25
C SER A 41 38.22 27.14 37.95
N SER A 42 37.54 27.71 36.95
CA SER A 42 37.75 27.49 35.52
C SER A 42 39.16 27.90 35.07
N SER A 43 39.78 27.13 34.18
CA SER A 43 40.88 27.62 33.34
C SER A 43 40.61 27.29 31.87
N SER A 44 40.29 28.34 31.12
CA SER A 44 40.42 28.44 29.67
C SER A 44 41.91 28.49 29.31
N SER A 45 42.37 27.62 28.41
CA SER A 45 43.68 27.76 27.77
C SER A 45 43.47 28.02 26.29
N GLY A 46 43.74 29.28 25.90
CA GLY A 46 43.96 29.68 24.52
C GLY A 46 45.28 29.12 24.00
N PHE A 47 45.29 28.72 22.73
CA PHE A 47 46.46 28.24 22.04
C PHE A 47 47.08 29.39 21.23
N VAL A 48 48.36 29.68 21.48
CA VAL A 48 49.21 30.66 20.78
C VAL A 48 50.15 29.90 19.83
N PRO A 49 50.44 30.40 18.62
CA PRO A 49 51.14 29.64 17.58
C PRO A 49 52.65 29.58 17.82
N GLY A 50 53.23 28.39 17.67
CA GLY A 50 54.68 28.18 17.64
C GLY A 50 55.15 27.90 16.21
N GLY A 51 55.93 28.82 15.65
CA GLY A 51 56.70 28.60 14.44
C GLY A 51 57.96 27.75 14.73
N GLY A 52 58.36 26.96 13.74
CA GLY A 52 59.59 26.18 13.75
C GLY A 52 59.78 25.51 12.38
N ASP A 53 60.72 26.03 11.61
CA ASP A 53 61.07 25.63 10.26
C ASP A 53 61.58 24.17 10.16
N GLY A 54 61.19 23.50 9.08
CA GLY A 54 61.68 22.18 8.68
C GLY A 54 61.30 21.90 7.23
N GLY A 55 62.03 22.51 6.30
CA GLY A 55 61.82 22.38 4.86
C GLY A 55 62.07 20.97 4.32
N GLY A 56 61.14 20.51 3.49
CA GLY A 56 61.18 19.22 2.81
C GLY A 56 60.15 19.09 1.69
N GLY A 57 60.05 20.10 0.81
CA GLY A 57 59.63 19.90 -0.59
C GLY A 57 58.22 19.41 -0.91
N ASP A 58 57.17 19.96 -0.29
CA ASP A 58 55.82 19.88 -0.86
C ASP A 58 55.64 20.98 -1.91
N GLY A 59 55.58 20.59 -3.19
CA GLY A 59 55.06 21.46 -4.24
C GLY A 59 53.60 21.75 -3.94
N SER A 60 53.33 22.92 -3.38
CA SER A 60 51.99 23.43 -3.06
C SER A 60 51.11 23.41 -4.32
N ALA A 61 50.32 22.35 -4.44
CA ALA A 61 49.31 22.15 -5.48
C ALA A 61 47.97 22.82 -5.11
N SER A 62 47.97 23.70 -4.10
CA SER A 62 46.76 24.22 -3.45
C SER A 62 46.09 25.41 -4.18
N GLY A 63 46.62 25.81 -5.34
CA GLY A 63 46.15 26.97 -6.12
C GLY A 63 45.51 26.66 -7.48
N GLN A 64 45.67 25.43 -8.01
CA GLN A 64 45.28 25.12 -9.38
C GLN A 64 43.89 24.46 -9.47
N ASP A 65 43.16 24.75 -10.54
CA ASP A 65 41.91 24.06 -10.85
C ASP A 65 42.12 22.57 -11.08
N VAL A 66 41.15 21.77 -10.69
CA VAL A 66 41.07 20.34 -11.00
C VAL A 66 40.65 20.15 -12.45
N ASP A 67 41.21 19.15 -13.13
CA ASP A 67 40.71 18.69 -14.43
C ASP A 67 39.53 17.72 -14.22
N PRO A 68 38.26 18.13 -14.48
CA PRO A 68 37.09 17.29 -14.20
C PRO A 68 37.09 15.98 -14.97
N ALA A 69 37.71 15.93 -16.16
CA ALA A 69 37.74 14.73 -17.00
C ALA A 69 38.64 13.62 -16.42
N SER A 70 39.52 13.98 -15.48
CA SER A 70 40.45 13.06 -14.83
C SER A 70 39.94 12.50 -13.50
N LEU A 71 38.80 13.00 -13.00
CA LEU A 71 38.31 12.67 -11.66
C LEU A 71 37.71 11.28 -11.57
N ARG A 72 38.04 10.59 -10.49
CA ARG A 72 37.38 9.35 -10.06
C ARG A 72 37.29 9.25 -8.55
N ILE A 73 36.29 8.54 -8.06
CA ILE A 73 36.17 8.15 -6.65
C ILE A 73 36.72 6.73 -6.49
N ASP A 74 37.55 6.52 -5.48
CA ASP A 74 38.16 5.24 -5.14
C ASP A 74 37.76 4.80 -3.71
N PRO A 75 37.32 3.54 -3.50
CA PRO A 75 37.00 2.55 -4.52
C PRO A 75 35.76 2.93 -5.36
N ALA A 76 35.73 2.50 -6.62
CA ALA A 76 34.53 2.58 -7.45
C ALA A 76 33.58 1.41 -7.15
N ASP A 77 32.27 1.63 -7.28
CA ASP A 77 31.20 0.62 -7.16
C ASP A 77 31.33 -0.33 -5.95
N ALA A 78 31.71 0.22 -4.80
CA ALA A 78 31.96 -0.57 -3.60
C ALA A 78 30.73 -1.39 -3.18
N VAL A 79 30.98 -2.56 -2.58
CA VAL A 79 29.94 -3.42 -2.03
C VAL A 79 30.30 -3.75 -0.58
N LEU A 80 29.39 -3.42 0.34
CA LEU A 80 29.52 -3.72 1.76
C LEU A 80 28.45 -4.73 2.15
N THR A 81 28.70 -5.56 3.16
CA THR A 81 27.68 -6.42 3.77
C THR A 81 27.50 -6.03 5.23
N ALA A 82 26.29 -5.63 5.60
CA ALA A 82 25.90 -5.35 6.97
C ALA A 82 25.07 -6.53 7.53
N ALA A 83 25.32 -6.85 8.80
CA ALA A 83 24.44 -7.73 9.58
C ALA A 83 23.34 -6.90 10.26
N PRO A 84 22.21 -7.52 10.65
CA PRO A 84 21.19 -6.87 11.48
C PRO A 84 21.81 -6.26 12.74
N GLY A 85 21.48 -4.99 13.01
CA GLY A 85 21.97 -4.25 14.17
C GLY A 85 23.42 -3.76 14.07
N ALA A 86 24.14 -4.05 12.98
CA ALA A 86 25.52 -3.62 12.78
C ALA A 86 25.62 -2.53 11.69
N ALA A 87 26.45 -1.52 11.96
CA ALA A 87 26.83 -0.52 10.96
C ALA A 87 28.16 -0.92 10.29
N VAL A 88 28.30 -0.58 9.02
CA VAL A 88 29.53 -0.73 8.22
C VAL A 88 29.98 0.62 7.71
N THR A 89 31.28 0.76 7.47
CA THR A 89 31.87 2.01 6.98
C THR A 89 32.71 1.77 5.72
N GLN A 90 32.84 2.80 4.89
CA GLN A 90 33.72 2.80 3.74
C GLN A 90 34.37 4.18 3.60
N ALA A 91 35.70 4.23 3.66
CA ALA A 91 36.45 5.43 3.34
C ALA A 91 36.59 5.55 1.82
N TYR A 92 36.39 6.76 1.30
CA TYR A 92 36.58 7.09 -0.11
C TYR A 92 37.72 8.08 -0.30
N LYS A 93 38.27 8.09 -1.50
CA LYS A 93 39.19 9.10 -1.98
C LYS A 93 38.71 9.68 -3.29
N VAL A 94 39.01 10.95 -3.53
CA VAL A 94 38.91 11.56 -4.87
C VAL A 94 40.30 11.60 -5.46
N LEU A 95 40.51 10.88 -6.57
CA LEU A 95 41.76 10.87 -7.31
C LEU A 95 41.58 11.58 -8.65
N GLY A 96 42.58 12.34 -9.07
CA GLY A 96 42.54 13.05 -10.36
C GLY A 96 43.75 13.94 -10.58
N LYS A 97 43.70 14.76 -11.61
CA LYS A 97 44.79 15.67 -12.04
C LYS A 97 44.38 17.12 -11.85
N LEU A 98 45.37 17.98 -11.65
CA LEU A 98 45.21 19.43 -11.76
C LEU A 98 45.35 19.86 -13.23
N LYS A 99 44.65 20.92 -13.65
CA LYS A 99 44.75 21.46 -15.02
C LYS A 99 46.22 21.74 -15.36
N GLY A 100 46.72 21.11 -16.43
CA GLY A 100 48.11 21.24 -16.88
C GLY A 100 49.13 20.29 -16.23
N SER A 101 48.70 19.45 -15.27
CA SER A 101 49.54 18.40 -14.68
C SER A 101 49.32 17.05 -15.36
N GLY A 102 50.39 16.27 -15.54
CA GLY A 102 50.32 14.90 -16.05
C GLY A 102 50.01 13.83 -14.98
N ASN A 103 50.24 14.15 -13.70
CA ASN A 103 50.23 13.19 -12.58
C ASN A 103 48.86 13.14 -11.88
N GLU A 104 48.37 11.93 -11.60
CA GLU A 104 47.20 11.71 -10.73
C GLU A 104 47.63 11.85 -9.26
N ILE A 105 46.85 12.59 -8.47
CA ILE A 105 47.09 12.86 -7.05
C ILE A 105 45.82 12.65 -6.22
N ASP A 106 45.99 12.53 -4.91
CA ASP A 106 44.89 12.49 -3.93
C ASP A 106 44.33 13.89 -3.72
N LEU A 107 43.11 14.12 -4.21
CA LEU A 107 42.38 15.38 -4.13
C LEU A 107 41.30 15.37 -3.04
N THR A 108 41.21 14.33 -2.22
CA THR A 108 40.08 14.10 -1.28
C THR A 108 39.78 15.31 -0.40
N SER A 109 40.81 16.01 0.08
CA SER A 109 40.65 17.21 0.94
C SER A 109 40.01 18.41 0.23
N ARG A 110 39.90 18.39 -1.10
CA ARG A 110 39.26 19.43 -1.92
C ARG A 110 37.79 19.14 -2.24
N PHE A 111 37.26 18.03 -1.74
CA PHE A 111 35.90 17.58 -2.03
C PHE A 111 35.13 17.33 -0.74
N VAL A 112 33.82 17.56 -0.80
CA VAL A 112 32.87 17.13 0.22
C VAL A 112 32.01 16.00 -0.34
N PHE A 113 31.79 14.97 0.49
CA PHE A 113 31.03 13.79 0.13
C PHE A 113 29.59 13.88 0.63
N TYR A 114 28.66 13.37 -0.18
CA TYR A 114 27.26 13.21 0.22
C TYR A 114 26.55 12.12 -0.60
N VAL A 115 25.34 11.77 -0.16
CA VAL A 115 24.46 10.79 -0.79
C VAL A 115 23.20 11.52 -1.32
N PRO A 116 23.03 11.69 -2.64
CA PRO A 116 21.90 12.42 -3.22
C PRO A 116 20.60 11.60 -3.27
N ASP A 117 20.68 10.28 -3.14
CA ASP A 117 19.58 9.33 -3.31
C ASP A 117 19.66 8.20 -2.27
N ASN A 118 18.53 7.57 -1.93
CA ASN A 118 18.49 6.42 -1.02
C ASN A 118 19.28 6.57 0.31
N TYR A 119 19.40 7.79 0.84
CA TYR A 119 20.19 8.16 2.04
C TYR A 119 19.79 7.46 3.34
N LEU A 120 18.63 6.79 3.40
CA LEU A 120 18.26 5.97 4.57
C LEU A 120 19.05 4.64 4.63
N VAL A 121 19.80 4.27 3.58
CA VAL A 121 20.82 3.20 3.64
C VAL A 121 22.02 3.65 4.47
N GLY A 122 22.41 4.92 4.36
CA GLY A 122 23.55 5.50 5.05
C GLY A 122 23.93 6.86 4.48
N THR A 123 24.84 7.54 5.16
CA THR A 123 25.25 8.91 4.81
C THR A 123 26.73 9.14 5.12
N PHE A 124 27.25 10.25 4.61
CA PHE A 124 28.51 10.85 5.06
C PHE A 124 28.25 11.81 6.24
N PRO A 125 29.28 12.13 7.04
CA PRO A 125 29.21 13.15 8.08
C PRO A 125 28.75 14.50 7.53
N LEU A 126 28.06 15.30 8.35
CA LEU A 126 27.52 16.60 7.96
C LEU A 126 28.59 17.62 7.50
N ASN A 127 29.85 17.43 7.91
CA ASN A 127 30.97 18.24 7.45
C ASN A 127 31.52 17.82 6.07
N GLY A 128 30.92 16.83 5.40
CA GLY A 128 31.33 16.34 4.10
C GLY A 128 32.54 15.40 4.11
N GLY A 129 32.92 14.86 5.28
CA GLY A 129 34.05 13.94 5.41
C GLY A 129 33.91 12.68 4.53
N PRO A 130 35.03 12.02 4.16
CA PRO A 130 35.05 11.00 3.11
C PRO A 130 34.65 9.58 3.55
N THR A 131 34.24 9.40 4.81
CA THR A 131 33.87 8.08 5.34
C THR A 131 32.36 7.94 5.37
N PHE A 132 31.84 7.07 4.52
CA PHE A 132 30.45 6.65 4.55
C PHE A 132 30.19 5.76 5.76
N THR A 133 29.01 5.90 6.37
CA THR A 133 28.51 4.99 7.42
C THR A 133 27.08 4.54 7.09
N SER A 134 26.83 3.23 7.09
CA SER A 134 25.47 2.70 6.95
C SER A 134 24.62 3.05 8.17
N ARG A 135 23.35 3.34 7.96
CA ARG A 135 22.44 3.81 9.00
C ARG A 135 21.91 2.68 9.87
N LEU A 136 21.85 2.91 11.18
CA LEU A 136 21.05 2.13 12.13
C LEU A 136 19.89 3.00 12.67
N PRO A 137 18.72 2.42 12.94
CA PRO A 137 17.66 3.12 13.67
C PRO A 137 18.13 3.43 15.09
N ALA A 138 17.92 4.66 15.57
CA ALA A 138 18.27 5.07 16.92
C ALA A 138 17.12 4.83 17.92
N VAL A 139 15.87 4.92 17.45
CA VAL A 139 14.64 4.67 18.23
C VAL A 139 13.66 3.81 17.42
N ALA A 140 12.67 3.21 18.08
CA ALA A 140 11.73 2.29 17.41
C ALA A 140 10.88 2.91 16.30
N THR A 141 10.67 4.24 16.35
CA THR A 141 9.89 4.99 15.33
C THR A 141 10.71 5.37 14.10
N ASP A 142 12.02 5.18 14.15
CA ASP A 142 12.90 5.47 13.02
C ASP A 142 12.63 4.51 11.86
N PRO A 143 12.90 4.93 10.60
CA PRO A 143 12.97 3.99 9.49
C PRO A 143 13.92 2.82 9.84
N PRO A 144 13.56 1.58 9.49
CA PRO A 144 14.34 0.39 9.82
C PRO A 144 15.71 0.41 9.13
N GLN A 145 16.66 -0.38 9.66
CA GLN A 145 17.91 -0.66 8.94
C GLN A 145 17.58 -1.30 7.58
N ARG A 146 18.31 -0.90 6.54
CA ARG A 146 18.12 -1.45 5.20
C ARG A 146 19.41 -1.46 4.39
N GLY A 147 19.53 -2.43 3.50
CA GLY A 147 20.49 -2.37 2.41
C GLY A 147 19.96 -1.53 1.24
N GLY A 148 20.72 -1.49 0.16
CA GLY A 148 20.34 -0.80 -1.06
C GLY A 148 21.53 -0.29 -1.86
N LYS A 149 21.26 0.04 -3.12
CA LYS A 149 22.20 0.78 -3.97
C LYS A 149 21.96 2.29 -3.80
N LEU A 150 23.04 3.05 -3.72
CA LEU A 150 23.02 4.51 -3.63
C LEU A 150 24.15 5.12 -4.46
N THR A 151 24.04 6.41 -4.73
CA THR A 151 25.06 7.22 -5.37
C THR A 151 25.98 7.80 -4.30
N VAL A 152 27.29 7.63 -4.48
CA VAL A 152 28.31 8.40 -3.75
C VAL A 152 28.70 9.57 -4.62
N GLN A 153 28.44 10.79 -4.16
CA GLN A 153 28.80 12.00 -4.86
C GLN A 153 29.86 12.78 -4.07
N ALA A 154 30.91 13.21 -4.76
CA ALA A 154 31.88 14.16 -4.22
C ALA A 154 31.83 15.46 -5.03
N THR A 155 31.76 16.60 -4.34
CA THR A 155 31.73 17.94 -4.95
C THR A 155 32.90 18.78 -4.46
N GLY A 156 33.65 19.36 -5.40
CA GLY A 156 34.73 20.32 -5.15
C GLY A 156 34.47 21.64 -5.90
N SER A 157 35.45 22.54 -5.87
CA SER A 157 35.36 23.86 -6.52
C SER A 157 36.60 24.17 -7.36
N ASN A 158 36.35 24.70 -8.54
CA ASN A 158 37.30 25.37 -9.42
C ASN A 158 36.95 26.86 -9.52
N SER A 159 37.84 27.63 -10.16
CA SER A 159 37.62 29.04 -10.49
C SER A 159 36.40 29.28 -11.41
N ASP A 160 36.05 28.31 -12.24
CA ASP A 160 34.94 28.35 -13.21
C ASP A 160 33.62 27.73 -12.67
N GLY A 161 33.63 27.15 -11.46
CA GLY A 161 32.43 26.62 -10.82
C GLY A 161 32.67 25.33 -10.03
N ALA A 162 31.57 24.70 -9.62
CA ALA A 162 31.61 23.43 -8.90
C ALA A 162 32.00 22.26 -9.82
N VAL A 163 32.79 21.33 -9.30
CA VAL A 163 33.19 20.11 -9.99
C VAL A 163 32.60 18.91 -9.25
N VAL A 164 31.91 18.03 -9.98
CA VAL A 164 31.18 16.89 -9.41
C VAL A 164 31.71 15.59 -10.01
N VAL A 165 31.98 14.61 -9.14
CA VAL A 165 32.29 13.23 -9.53
C VAL A 165 31.40 12.26 -8.75
N LYS A 166 31.03 11.15 -9.38
CA LYS A 166 30.09 10.15 -8.83
C LYS A 166 30.63 8.73 -8.99
N THR A 167 30.28 7.88 -8.04
CA THR A 167 30.36 6.41 -8.13
C THR A 167 29.11 5.81 -7.48
N SER A 168 28.92 4.50 -7.54
CA SER A 168 27.88 3.83 -6.76
C SER A 168 28.44 3.11 -5.52
N LEU A 169 27.56 2.87 -4.55
CA LEU A 169 27.81 2.00 -3.39
C LEU A 169 26.59 1.09 -3.23
N THR A 170 26.83 -0.20 -3.02
CA THR A 170 25.78 -1.15 -2.65
C THR A 170 26.02 -1.65 -1.23
N VAL A 171 25.08 -1.39 -0.32
CA VAL A 171 25.07 -2.04 1.00
C VAL A 171 24.15 -3.25 0.93
N LYS A 172 24.69 -4.44 1.09
CA LYS A 172 23.93 -5.68 1.25
C LYS A 172 23.51 -5.83 2.70
N LEU A 173 22.24 -6.15 2.94
CA LEU A 173 21.78 -6.59 4.26
C LEU A 173 21.60 -8.10 4.22
N ASP A 174 22.50 -8.82 4.90
CA ASP A 174 22.43 -10.27 5.03
C ASP A 174 21.98 -10.62 6.45
N ALA A 175 20.72 -11.02 6.58
CA ALA A 175 20.05 -11.32 7.83
C ALA A 175 19.75 -12.82 7.96
N VAL A 176 20.08 -13.37 9.12
CA VAL A 176 19.66 -14.72 9.54
C VAL A 176 18.91 -14.56 10.84
N LEU A 177 17.65 -14.97 10.85
CA LEU A 177 16.70 -14.74 11.92
C LEU A 177 16.02 -16.04 12.32
N ASP A 178 15.65 -16.13 13.59
CA ASP A 178 14.88 -17.24 14.12
C ASP A 178 13.45 -16.77 14.39
N SER A 179 12.46 -17.62 14.12
CA SER A 179 11.08 -17.35 14.47
C SER A 179 10.94 -17.17 15.99
N PRO A 180 10.40 -16.03 16.48
CA PRO A 180 10.40 -15.71 17.90
C PRO A 180 9.52 -16.63 18.75
N ASN A 181 8.57 -17.33 18.12
CA ASN A 181 7.57 -18.17 18.79
C ASN A 181 7.62 -19.64 18.31
N ALA A 182 8.79 -20.11 17.88
CA ALA A 182 8.98 -21.49 17.45
C ALA A 182 8.73 -22.49 18.59
N SER A 183 7.79 -23.42 18.40
CA SER A 183 7.51 -24.51 19.33
C SER A 183 7.43 -25.84 18.57
N PRO A 184 8.27 -26.84 18.90
CA PRO A 184 9.35 -26.80 19.89
C PRO A 184 10.46 -25.81 19.48
N ALA A 185 11.31 -25.41 20.44
CA ALA A 185 12.42 -24.51 20.20
C ALA A 185 13.31 -24.99 19.04
N LEU A 186 13.88 -24.04 18.29
CA LEU A 186 14.78 -24.36 17.18
C LEU A 186 16.09 -24.93 17.71
N PRO A 187 16.74 -25.87 16.98
CA PRO A 187 18.05 -26.38 17.37
C PRO A 187 19.10 -25.26 17.26
N ALA A 188 20.20 -25.40 18.01
CA ALA A 188 21.34 -24.52 17.82
C ALA A 188 21.88 -24.63 16.39
N ASN A 189 22.20 -23.48 15.77
CA ASN A 189 22.70 -23.39 14.38
C ASN A 189 21.81 -24.15 13.38
N PRO A 190 20.52 -23.81 13.25
CA PRO A 190 19.55 -24.55 12.43
C PRO A 190 19.96 -24.63 10.95
N GLY A 191 20.69 -23.63 10.44
CA GLY A 191 21.23 -23.64 9.07
C GLY A 191 22.14 -24.83 8.76
N SER A 192 22.84 -25.39 9.75
CA SER A 192 23.69 -26.57 9.56
C SER A 192 22.91 -27.83 9.14
N LYS A 193 21.59 -27.85 9.38
CA LYS A 193 20.68 -28.96 9.04
C LYS A 193 20.30 -28.99 7.55
N PHE A 194 20.64 -27.95 6.81
CA PHE A 194 20.32 -27.78 5.38
C PHE A 194 21.58 -27.84 4.49
N ALA A 195 22.60 -28.57 4.93
CA ALA A 195 23.83 -28.79 4.17
C ALA A 195 23.71 -30.03 3.26
N GLY A 196 24.39 -30.00 2.12
CA GLY A 196 24.40 -31.12 1.15
C GLY A 196 23.38 -30.95 0.01
N ALA A 197 23.07 -32.06 -0.66
CA ALA A 197 22.14 -32.10 -1.78
C ALA A 197 20.70 -32.23 -1.29
N ALA A 198 19.77 -31.52 -1.94
CA ALA A 198 18.35 -31.61 -1.62
C ALA A 198 17.74 -32.95 -2.07
N ASP A 199 16.91 -33.53 -1.21
CA ASP A 199 16.07 -34.70 -1.48
C ASP A 199 14.70 -34.26 -2.00
N ALA A 200 14.37 -34.69 -3.22
CA ALA A 200 13.08 -34.40 -3.84
C ALA A 200 11.88 -34.97 -3.07
N GLY A 201 12.05 -36.08 -2.35
CA GLY A 201 10.99 -36.68 -1.52
C GLY A 201 10.61 -35.84 -0.29
N ARG A 202 11.47 -34.88 0.07
CA ARG A 202 11.27 -33.96 1.19
C ARG A 202 10.93 -32.54 0.73
N ALA A 203 10.73 -32.30 -0.56
CA ALA A 203 10.49 -30.95 -1.10
C ALA A 203 9.19 -30.35 -0.55
N PRO A 204 9.22 -29.19 0.15
CA PRO A 204 8.02 -28.45 0.48
C PRO A 204 7.35 -27.89 -0.78
N THR A 205 6.03 -27.74 -0.75
CA THR A 205 5.28 -27.06 -1.83
C THR A 205 4.89 -25.67 -1.37
N LEU A 206 5.59 -24.64 -1.87
CA LEU A 206 5.28 -23.24 -1.61
C LEU A 206 3.93 -22.86 -2.22
N ALA A 207 3.09 -22.17 -1.45
CA ALA A 207 1.71 -21.87 -1.84
C ALA A 207 1.35 -20.37 -1.81
N TYR A 208 1.98 -19.58 -0.92
CA TYR A 208 1.76 -18.14 -0.80
C TYR A 208 3.04 -17.43 -0.30
N PRO A 209 3.33 -16.18 -0.71
CA PRO A 209 2.58 -15.30 -1.63
C PRO A 209 2.44 -15.88 -3.05
N ASN A 210 1.55 -15.32 -3.86
CA ASN A 210 1.47 -15.71 -5.27
C ASN A 210 2.78 -15.39 -6.00
N ASN A 211 3.24 -16.31 -6.85
CA ASN A 211 4.43 -16.11 -7.65
C ASN A 211 4.26 -14.90 -8.59
N GLY A 212 5.27 -14.05 -8.71
CA GLY A 212 5.26 -12.86 -9.57
C GLY A 212 4.64 -11.60 -8.94
N VAL A 213 4.29 -11.66 -7.64
CA VAL A 213 3.62 -10.55 -6.94
C VAL A 213 4.54 -9.33 -6.83
N MET A 214 3.93 -8.14 -6.85
CA MET A 214 4.57 -6.90 -6.43
C MET A 214 3.90 -6.37 -5.15
N LEU A 215 4.70 -6.18 -4.10
CA LEU A 215 4.24 -5.76 -2.77
C LEU A 215 4.65 -4.31 -2.48
N PRO A 216 3.81 -3.55 -1.77
CA PRO A 216 4.19 -2.23 -1.30
C PRO A 216 5.16 -2.36 -0.11
N PRO A 217 6.21 -1.54 -0.05
CA PRO A 217 7.24 -1.68 0.98
C PRO A 217 6.73 -1.36 2.40
N ASN A 218 5.53 -0.79 2.53
CA ASN A 218 4.85 -0.50 3.79
C ASN A 218 3.64 -1.42 4.07
N LEU A 219 3.57 -2.62 3.48
CA LEU A 219 2.56 -3.64 3.84
C LEU A 219 2.72 -4.16 5.28
N ARG A 220 3.95 -4.12 5.82
CA ARG A 220 4.39 -4.43 7.19
C ARG A 220 4.38 -5.90 7.60
N ARG A 221 3.66 -6.74 6.88
CA ARG A 221 3.59 -8.18 7.11
C ARG A 221 3.50 -8.91 5.80
N LEU A 222 4.01 -10.13 5.80
CA LEU A 222 3.90 -11.06 4.68
C LEU A 222 3.79 -12.46 5.24
N ASP A 223 2.67 -13.11 4.96
CA ASP A 223 2.54 -14.55 5.17
C ASP A 223 3.31 -15.30 4.09
N VAL A 224 4.08 -16.29 4.52
CA VAL A 224 4.65 -17.32 3.67
C VAL A 224 4.00 -18.63 4.07
N GLN A 225 3.37 -19.32 3.11
CA GLN A 225 2.59 -20.52 3.39
C GLN A 225 2.99 -21.65 2.45
N TRP A 226 3.07 -22.87 2.98
CA TRP A 226 3.52 -24.04 2.22
C TRP A 226 2.90 -25.33 2.77
N ARG A 227 2.96 -26.40 1.97
CA ARG A 227 2.78 -27.77 2.46
C ARG A 227 4.15 -28.38 2.77
N PRO A 228 4.35 -28.97 3.95
CA PRO A 228 5.63 -29.58 4.30
C PRO A 228 5.87 -30.84 3.46
N GLY A 229 7.14 -31.12 3.14
CA GLY A 229 7.56 -32.41 2.61
C GLY A 229 7.58 -33.50 3.69
N ALA A 230 7.76 -34.75 3.28
CA ALA A 230 7.75 -35.89 4.19
C ALA A 230 8.83 -35.77 5.29
N GLY A 231 8.44 -35.93 6.55
CA GLY A 231 9.34 -35.90 7.69
C GLY A 231 9.96 -34.54 8.00
N ASN A 232 9.42 -33.44 7.47
CA ASN A 232 9.96 -32.11 7.72
C ASN A 232 9.33 -31.48 8.97
N ASP A 233 10.15 -31.05 9.93
CA ASP A 233 9.75 -30.32 11.13
C ASP A 233 10.58 -29.05 11.39
N LEU A 234 11.60 -28.79 10.58
CA LEU A 234 12.45 -27.61 10.58
C LEU A 234 12.47 -26.97 9.19
N PHE A 235 12.33 -25.64 9.11
CA PHE A 235 12.22 -24.94 7.83
C PHE A 235 13.18 -23.75 7.74
N GLU A 236 13.80 -23.55 6.58
CA GLU A 236 14.50 -22.32 6.17
C GLU A 236 13.62 -21.60 5.13
N ILE A 237 13.18 -20.38 5.43
CA ILE A 237 12.53 -19.47 4.48
C ILE A 237 13.58 -18.46 4.01
N SER A 238 13.89 -18.44 2.72
CA SER A 238 14.94 -17.58 2.17
C SER A 238 14.41 -16.61 1.12
N PHE A 239 14.73 -15.33 1.31
CA PHE A 239 14.54 -14.24 0.36
C PHE A 239 15.91 -13.78 -0.15
N VAL A 240 16.20 -14.00 -1.42
CA VAL A 240 17.47 -13.63 -2.05
C VAL A 240 17.23 -12.61 -3.15
N GLY A 241 17.77 -11.40 -2.99
CA GLY A 241 17.69 -10.37 -4.02
C GLY A 241 19.02 -9.64 -4.22
N PRO A 242 19.05 -8.63 -5.08
CA PRO A 242 20.30 -7.96 -5.48
C PRO A 242 21.00 -7.24 -4.32
N ASN A 243 20.25 -6.70 -3.35
CA ASN A 243 20.79 -5.91 -2.25
C ASN A 243 20.88 -6.69 -0.93
N GLY A 244 20.85 -8.03 -0.95
CA GLY A 244 21.04 -8.84 0.24
C GLY A 244 20.11 -10.04 0.35
N THR A 245 20.30 -10.79 1.42
CA THR A 245 19.60 -12.03 1.73
C THR A 245 18.95 -11.96 3.10
N VAL A 246 17.69 -12.37 3.21
CA VAL A 246 17.03 -12.57 4.51
C VAL A 246 16.64 -14.03 4.62
N LYS A 247 17.08 -14.69 5.69
CA LYS A 247 16.72 -16.07 6.02
C LYS A 247 16.01 -16.11 7.36
N TYR A 248 14.95 -16.89 7.41
CA TYR A 248 14.25 -17.26 8.63
C TYR A 248 14.33 -18.76 8.88
N TYR A 249 14.64 -19.16 10.10
CA TYR A 249 14.42 -20.52 10.56
C TYR A 249 13.15 -20.59 11.39
N SER A 250 12.30 -21.57 11.09
CA SER A 250 10.99 -21.71 11.76
C SER A 250 10.59 -23.17 11.89
N ARG A 251 9.63 -23.41 12.79
CA ARG A 251 8.78 -24.60 12.80
C ARG A 251 7.58 -24.39 11.87
N CYS A 252 6.84 -25.47 11.64
CA CYS A 252 5.51 -25.39 11.06
C CYS A 252 4.59 -24.62 12.03
N GLY A 253 4.00 -23.52 11.58
CA GLY A 253 3.07 -22.70 12.36
C GLY A 253 1.93 -22.16 11.50
N GLY A 254 1.28 -21.09 11.98
CA GLY A 254 0.19 -20.41 11.27
C GLY A 254 -1.19 -20.76 11.81
N ALA A 255 -1.91 -19.76 12.34
CA ALA A 255 -3.28 -19.92 12.80
C ALA A 255 -4.26 -19.87 11.61
N GLY A 256 -5.32 -20.68 11.65
CA GLY A 256 -6.38 -20.66 10.63
C GLY A 256 -6.01 -21.30 9.29
N LEU A 257 -4.87 -21.99 9.20
CA LEU A 257 -4.50 -22.75 8.01
C LEU A 257 -5.31 -24.05 7.86
N VAL A 258 -5.47 -24.51 6.63
CA VAL A 258 -6.06 -25.83 6.34
C VAL A 258 -5.17 -26.96 6.87
N ASN A 259 -5.76 -28.13 7.10
CA ASN A 259 -5.03 -29.29 7.63
C ASN A 259 -3.81 -29.66 6.76
N GLY A 260 -2.69 -29.95 7.43
CA GLY A 260 -1.41 -30.30 6.81
C GLY A 260 -0.70 -29.14 6.09
N ALA A 261 -1.07 -27.90 6.37
CA ALA A 261 -0.36 -26.71 5.89
C ALA A 261 0.52 -26.12 7.01
N CYS A 262 1.57 -25.43 6.59
CA CYS A 262 2.45 -24.64 7.44
C CYS A 262 2.46 -23.20 6.95
N GLY A 263 2.69 -22.28 7.87
CA GLY A 263 2.88 -20.87 7.57
C GLY A 263 3.81 -20.18 8.54
N PHE A 264 4.34 -19.06 8.07
CA PHE A 264 5.18 -18.15 8.82
C PHE A 264 4.86 -16.72 8.37
N GLU A 265 4.39 -15.89 9.31
CA GLU A 265 4.22 -14.45 9.08
C GLU A 265 5.54 -13.75 9.38
N LEU A 266 6.09 -13.01 8.40
CA LEU A 266 7.20 -12.11 8.66
C LEU A 266 6.71 -10.99 9.58
N ASP A 267 7.38 -10.83 10.72
CA ASP A 267 7.17 -9.70 11.60
C ASP A 267 7.56 -8.39 10.91
N GLN A 268 7.21 -7.26 11.55
CA GLN A 268 7.47 -5.94 10.97
C GLN A 268 8.96 -5.72 10.65
N ALA A 269 9.86 -6.23 11.50
CA ALA A 269 11.31 -6.13 11.29
C ALA A 269 11.77 -6.97 10.09
N GLY A 270 11.33 -8.22 9.99
CA GLY A 270 11.60 -9.10 8.86
C GLY A 270 11.09 -8.57 7.55
N TYR A 271 9.82 -8.16 7.53
CA TYR A 271 9.22 -7.57 6.36
C TYR A 271 9.99 -6.33 5.92
N ALA A 272 10.36 -5.46 6.87
CA ALA A 272 11.19 -4.30 6.58
C ALA A 272 12.56 -4.68 5.99
N PHE A 273 13.28 -5.65 6.57
CA PHE A 273 14.58 -6.07 6.03
C PHE A 273 14.50 -6.56 4.60
N VAL A 274 13.45 -7.30 4.24
CA VAL A 274 13.25 -7.73 2.85
C VAL A 274 12.79 -6.56 1.97
N ALA A 275 11.70 -5.89 2.35
CA ALA A 275 11.02 -4.94 1.50
C ALA A 275 11.80 -3.64 1.30
N GLU A 276 12.38 -3.08 2.37
CA GLU A 276 13.12 -1.82 2.33
C GLU A 276 14.47 -1.97 1.63
N THR A 277 15.16 -3.10 1.84
CA THR A 277 16.43 -3.41 1.17
C THR A 277 16.27 -3.61 -0.33
N GLN A 278 15.13 -4.16 -0.76
CA GLN A 278 14.88 -4.53 -2.15
C GLN A 278 13.95 -3.54 -2.90
N ARG A 279 13.67 -2.37 -2.32
CA ARG A 279 12.87 -1.31 -2.95
C ARG A 279 13.32 -1.02 -4.37
N GLY A 280 12.45 -1.25 -5.34
CA GLY A 280 12.73 -0.97 -6.75
C GLY A 280 13.86 -1.80 -7.36
N ALA A 281 14.49 -2.72 -6.63
CA ALA A 281 15.78 -3.30 -7.02
C ALA A 281 15.67 -4.47 -7.99
N GLY A 282 14.54 -5.19 -8.00
CA GLY A 282 14.38 -6.35 -8.85
C GLY A 282 13.45 -7.41 -8.27
N PRO A 283 13.29 -8.54 -8.99
CA PRO A 283 12.90 -9.82 -8.43
C PRO A 283 13.71 -10.22 -7.19
N VAL A 284 13.01 -10.70 -6.17
CA VAL A 284 13.53 -11.39 -4.99
C VAL A 284 13.07 -12.84 -5.06
N LYS A 285 14.01 -13.75 -4.96
CA LYS A 285 13.77 -15.20 -5.01
C LYS A 285 13.35 -15.68 -3.63
N LEU A 286 12.15 -16.25 -3.53
CA LEU A 286 11.61 -16.89 -2.34
C LEU A 286 11.68 -18.41 -2.50
N LYS A 287 12.29 -19.09 -1.51
CA LYS A 287 12.33 -20.55 -1.40
C LYS A 287 12.09 -21.01 0.03
N ILE A 288 11.58 -22.24 0.15
CA ILE A 288 11.48 -22.98 1.41
C ILE A 288 12.35 -24.21 1.31
N ARG A 289 13.23 -24.41 2.29
CA ARG A 289 13.85 -25.71 2.55
C ARG A 289 13.19 -26.33 3.78
N GLY A 290 12.92 -27.61 3.74
CA GLY A 290 12.34 -28.36 4.86
C GLY A 290 13.17 -29.59 5.17
N GLY A 291 13.46 -29.81 6.45
CA GLY A 291 14.29 -30.90 6.96
C GLY A 291 13.90 -31.23 8.40
N ASP A 292 14.82 -31.81 9.15
CA ASP A 292 14.61 -32.15 10.57
C ASP A 292 15.77 -31.76 11.48
N ASP A 293 15.53 -31.80 12.79
CA ASP A 293 16.52 -31.47 13.82
C ASP A 293 17.76 -32.38 13.80
N ALA A 294 17.61 -33.63 13.36
CA ALA A 294 18.72 -34.57 13.22
C ALA A 294 19.62 -34.22 12.02
N GLY A 295 19.13 -33.42 11.08
CA GLY A 295 19.81 -33.14 9.82
C GLY A 295 19.89 -34.36 8.92
N SER A 296 18.88 -35.23 8.95
CA SER A 296 18.88 -36.48 8.17
C SER A 296 18.77 -36.27 6.65
N GLY A 297 18.42 -35.05 6.25
CA GLY A 297 18.30 -34.57 4.87
C GLY A 297 17.42 -33.32 4.83
N PHE A 298 17.26 -32.73 3.65
CA PHE A 298 16.29 -31.67 3.43
C PHE A 298 15.78 -31.68 1.99
N GLY A 299 14.58 -31.18 1.75
CA GLY A 299 14.10 -30.86 0.41
C GLY A 299 13.99 -29.36 0.17
N GLU A 300 13.95 -28.96 -1.09
CA GLU A 300 13.85 -27.56 -1.51
C GLU A 300 12.60 -27.37 -2.38
N SER A 301 11.83 -26.30 -2.12
CA SER A 301 10.65 -25.95 -2.91
C SER A 301 11.02 -25.42 -4.29
N ALA A 302 10.02 -25.34 -5.18
CA ALA A 302 10.11 -24.46 -6.33
C ALA A 302 10.38 -23.00 -5.88
N GLU A 303 11.03 -22.23 -6.75
CA GLU A 303 11.35 -20.83 -6.51
C GLU A 303 10.16 -19.94 -6.92
N PHE A 304 9.71 -19.08 -6.01
CA PHE A 304 8.83 -17.97 -6.36
C PHE A 304 9.63 -16.68 -6.52
N THR A 305 9.13 -15.79 -7.35
CA THR A 305 9.60 -14.41 -7.48
C THR A 305 8.63 -13.48 -6.79
N VAL A 306 9.14 -12.63 -5.90
CA VAL A 306 8.39 -11.52 -5.31
C VAL A 306 9.13 -10.21 -5.63
N GLN A 307 8.40 -9.10 -5.74
CA GLN A 307 8.99 -7.78 -6.00
C GLN A 307 8.49 -6.76 -5.00
N PHE A 308 9.29 -5.73 -4.76
CA PHE A 308 8.93 -4.62 -3.89
C PHE A 308 8.94 -3.31 -4.67
N ALA A 309 7.85 -2.57 -4.54
CA ALA A 309 7.74 -1.26 -5.16
C ALA A 309 8.78 -0.29 -4.60
N GLU A 310 9.14 0.71 -5.39
CA GLU A 310 10.14 1.71 -5.01
C GLU A 310 9.57 2.68 -3.98
N ASN A 311 8.34 3.14 -4.21
CA ASN A 311 7.60 3.98 -3.28
C ASN A 311 6.57 3.19 -2.46
N ARG A 312 6.16 3.82 -1.37
CA ARG A 312 5.08 3.37 -0.49
C ARG A 312 3.73 3.53 -1.19
N VAL A 313 2.75 2.80 -0.71
CA VAL A 313 1.34 3.02 -0.99
C VAL A 313 0.80 3.79 0.21
N ASP A 314 0.29 5.00 0.01
CA ASP A 314 -0.26 5.81 1.10
C ASP A 314 -1.75 6.11 0.84
N GLY A 315 -2.45 6.72 1.81
CA GLY A 315 -3.87 7.05 1.68
C GLY A 315 -4.81 6.06 2.39
N GLY A 316 -6.11 6.31 2.24
CA GLY A 316 -7.16 5.57 2.95
C GLY A 316 -7.89 4.60 2.05
N LEU A 317 -8.13 3.39 2.57
CA LEU A 317 -8.99 2.39 1.97
C LEU A 317 -10.25 2.21 2.81
N TYR A 318 -11.41 2.29 2.19
CA TYR A 318 -12.72 2.07 2.80
C TYR A 318 -13.38 0.89 2.11
N TYR A 319 -13.88 -0.08 2.85
CA TYR A 319 -14.47 -1.29 2.27
C TYR A 319 -15.67 -1.76 3.06
N TRP A 320 -16.59 -2.44 2.39
CA TRP A 320 -17.79 -2.98 3.03
C TRP A 320 -17.54 -4.41 3.50
N THR A 321 -17.85 -4.70 4.77
CA THR A 321 -17.95 -6.07 5.30
C THR A 321 -19.41 -6.48 5.47
N VAL A 322 -19.75 -7.70 5.04
CA VAL A 322 -21.14 -8.19 5.02
C VAL A 322 -21.62 -8.77 6.36
N THR A 323 -20.75 -8.94 7.34
CA THR A 323 -21.07 -9.68 8.58
C THR A 323 -20.35 -9.12 9.81
N ASN A 324 -21.10 -9.07 10.93
CA ASN A 324 -20.62 -8.91 12.32
C ASN A 324 -19.81 -7.65 12.70
N PRO A 325 -20.47 -6.49 12.86
CA PRO A 325 -21.70 -6.05 12.20
C PRO A 325 -21.44 -5.65 10.73
N GLU A 326 -22.49 -5.54 9.93
CA GLU A 326 -22.40 -4.91 8.60
C GLU A 326 -21.86 -3.48 8.76
N ALA A 327 -20.75 -3.19 8.10
CA ALA A 327 -20.07 -1.92 8.24
C ALA A 327 -19.24 -1.55 7.01
N ILE A 328 -19.05 -0.24 6.83
CA ILE A 328 -17.90 0.28 6.09
C ILE A 328 -16.73 0.30 7.08
N MET A 329 -15.72 -0.51 6.81
CA MET A 329 -14.43 -0.51 7.48
C MET A 329 -13.52 0.53 6.83
N ARG A 330 -12.53 1.05 7.56
CA ARG A 330 -11.45 1.86 6.99
C ARG A 330 -10.08 1.35 7.42
N PHE A 331 -9.09 1.55 6.55
CA PHE A 331 -7.70 1.20 6.78
C PHE A 331 -6.79 2.32 6.26
N ASP A 332 -5.85 2.78 7.08
CA ASP A 332 -4.85 3.77 6.71
C ASP A 332 -3.53 3.09 6.30
N PHE A 333 -3.18 3.15 5.01
CA PHE A 333 -1.94 2.55 4.52
C PHE A 333 -0.67 3.22 5.03
N GLY A 334 -0.73 4.47 5.49
CA GLY A 334 0.44 5.18 5.97
C GLY A 334 0.49 5.47 7.48
N ALA A 335 -0.58 5.20 8.23
CA ALA A 335 -0.54 5.27 9.70
C ALA A 335 0.38 4.17 10.26
N ALA A 336 1.10 4.38 11.36
CA ALA A 336 1.93 3.32 11.94
C ALA A 336 1.14 2.08 12.38
N SER A 337 -0.12 2.26 12.82
CA SER A 337 -1.04 1.18 13.16
C SER A 337 -1.45 0.37 11.92
N GLY A 338 -1.33 -0.96 11.98
CA GLY A 338 -1.62 -1.87 10.87
C GLY A 338 -2.99 -2.55 10.92
N ASN A 339 -3.96 -1.99 11.66
CA ASN A 339 -5.28 -2.61 11.87
C ASN A 339 -6.38 -1.80 11.16
N PRO A 340 -7.40 -2.46 10.59
CA PRO A 340 -8.58 -1.76 10.10
C PRO A 340 -9.45 -1.36 11.29
N GLU A 341 -10.34 -0.39 11.07
CA GLU A 341 -11.30 0.03 12.09
C GLU A 341 -12.72 0.14 11.51
N PRO A 342 -13.76 -0.24 12.28
CA PRO A 342 -15.14 0.01 11.89
C PRO A 342 -15.44 1.51 11.78
N PHE A 343 -15.94 1.94 10.62
CA PHE A 343 -16.15 3.36 10.34
C PHE A 343 -17.63 3.75 10.26
N VAL A 344 -18.40 3.23 9.30
CA VAL A 344 -19.86 3.44 9.25
C VAL A 344 -20.51 2.12 9.60
N VAL A 345 -21.05 2.02 10.82
CA VAL A 345 -21.51 0.75 11.39
C VAL A 345 -23.03 0.75 11.51
N LYS A 346 -23.69 -0.30 11.04
CA LYS A 346 -25.13 -0.48 11.19
C LYS A 346 -25.57 -0.32 12.65
N ASN A 347 -26.66 0.42 12.87
CA ASN A 347 -27.25 0.64 14.19
C ASN A 347 -26.32 1.33 15.21
N GLN A 348 -25.36 2.13 14.74
CA GLN A 348 -24.44 2.94 15.57
C GLN A 348 -24.30 4.34 14.96
N ASP A 349 -23.89 5.32 15.77
CA ASP A 349 -23.50 6.67 15.30
C ASP A 349 -24.55 7.37 14.38
N GLY A 350 -25.84 7.12 14.61
CA GLY A 350 -26.93 7.68 13.80
C GLY A 350 -27.23 6.92 12.50
N VAL A 351 -26.47 5.86 12.18
CA VAL A 351 -26.75 4.94 11.08
C VAL A 351 -27.97 4.09 11.43
N PRO A 352 -29.01 4.03 10.56
CA PRO A 352 -30.16 3.17 10.78
C PRO A 352 -29.79 1.69 10.96
N ASN A 353 -30.73 0.90 11.49
CA ASN A 353 -30.62 -0.56 11.50
C ASN A 353 -30.83 -1.17 10.10
N THR A 354 -30.02 -0.74 9.14
CA THR A 354 -30.05 -1.12 7.73
C THR A 354 -28.60 -1.11 7.21
N CYS A 355 -28.23 -2.07 6.36
CA CYS A 355 -26.87 -2.25 5.85
C CYS A 355 -26.34 -0.99 5.12
N PRO A 356 -25.25 -0.35 5.57
CA PRO A 356 -24.57 0.72 4.84
C PRO A 356 -23.48 0.13 3.92
N GLY A 357 -23.88 -0.41 2.75
CA GLY A 357 -22.99 -1.21 1.91
C GLY A 357 -22.30 -0.44 0.78
N CYS A 358 -23.06 -0.13 -0.27
CA CYS A 358 -22.52 0.53 -1.45
C CYS A 358 -22.15 1.98 -1.13
N HIS A 359 -20.90 2.38 -1.36
CA HIS A 359 -20.39 3.68 -0.94
C HIS A 359 -19.39 4.28 -1.92
N ALA A 360 -19.15 5.58 -1.79
CA ALA A 360 -18.14 6.33 -2.52
C ALA A 360 -17.56 7.46 -1.64
N LEU A 361 -16.32 7.84 -1.90
CA LEU A 361 -15.62 8.91 -1.18
C LEU A 361 -15.17 10.02 -2.13
N SER A 362 -15.09 11.25 -1.62
CA SER A 362 -14.36 12.31 -2.33
C SER A 362 -12.87 11.95 -2.39
N ARG A 363 -12.18 12.38 -3.46
CA ARG A 363 -10.75 12.04 -3.67
C ARG A 363 -9.86 12.51 -2.52
N ASP A 364 -10.21 13.63 -1.90
CA ASP A 364 -9.51 14.20 -0.75
C ASP A 364 -9.89 13.57 0.60
N GLY A 365 -10.81 12.60 0.60
CA GLY A 365 -11.21 11.84 1.78
C GLY A 365 -12.02 12.61 2.80
N LYS A 366 -12.60 13.76 2.44
CA LYS A 366 -13.40 14.58 3.37
C LYS A 366 -14.88 14.27 3.35
N LYS A 367 -15.38 13.57 2.32
CA LYS A 367 -16.81 13.29 2.16
C LYS A 367 -17.05 11.83 1.84
N LEU A 368 -18.19 11.32 2.28
CA LEU A 368 -18.66 9.97 2.00
C LEU A 368 -20.15 9.98 1.70
N VAL A 369 -20.55 9.23 0.68
CA VAL A 369 -21.94 8.85 0.43
C VAL A 369 -22.06 7.34 0.52
N ALA A 370 -23.15 6.84 1.06
CA ALA A 370 -23.47 5.42 0.99
C ALA A 370 -24.97 5.16 0.86
N SER A 371 -25.27 3.99 0.31
CA SER A 371 -26.60 3.46 0.12
C SER A 371 -26.97 2.53 1.27
N LEU A 372 -28.16 2.72 1.82
CA LEU A 372 -28.75 1.82 2.81
C LEU A 372 -29.58 0.73 2.14
N GLY A 373 -29.42 -0.49 2.62
CA GLY A 373 -30.28 -1.64 2.30
C GLY A 373 -30.03 -2.27 0.93
N GLY A 374 -29.27 -1.59 0.07
CA GLY A 374 -28.94 -2.05 -1.27
C GLY A 374 -30.18 -2.19 -2.14
N GLN A 375 -30.32 -3.35 -2.79
CA GLN A 375 -31.43 -3.69 -3.69
C GLN A 375 -32.79 -3.23 -3.16
N GLN A 376 -33.53 -2.50 -3.99
CA GLN A 376 -34.89 -2.02 -3.71
C GLN A 376 -35.05 -1.04 -2.53
N ASP A 377 -33.96 -0.64 -1.86
CA ASP A 377 -33.93 0.40 -0.82
C ASP A 377 -33.21 1.65 -1.34
N GLY A 378 -31.88 1.68 -1.34
CA GLY A 378 -31.15 2.80 -1.93
C GLY A 378 -31.21 4.13 -1.18
N ARG A 379 -31.72 4.16 0.07
CA ARG A 379 -31.71 5.41 0.87
C ARG A 379 -30.29 5.91 1.07
N LEU A 380 -30.12 7.23 0.99
CA LEU A 380 -28.81 7.86 1.00
C LEU A 380 -28.42 8.25 2.42
N ILE A 381 -27.27 7.76 2.89
CA ILE A 381 -26.52 8.40 3.98
C ILE A 381 -25.39 9.23 3.40
N TYR A 382 -25.15 10.37 4.03
CA TYR A 382 -24.19 11.34 3.56
C TYR A 382 -23.44 11.98 4.72
N ILE A 383 -22.11 12.03 4.58
CA ILE A 383 -21.18 12.68 5.50
C ILE A 383 -20.45 13.76 4.71
N ASN A 384 -20.72 15.03 5.03
CA ASN A 384 -20.14 16.17 4.31
C ASN A 384 -18.76 16.61 4.84
N ASP A 385 -18.42 16.18 6.04
CA ASP A 385 -17.19 16.53 6.71
C ASP A 385 -16.74 15.38 7.63
N LEU A 386 -15.85 14.55 7.10
CA LEU A 386 -15.23 13.44 7.81
C LEU A 386 -14.27 13.88 8.94
N ALA A 387 -14.00 15.19 9.10
CA ALA A 387 -13.24 15.71 10.24
C ALA A 387 -14.07 15.79 11.53
N LYS A 388 -15.40 15.81 11.41
CA LYS A 388 -16.28 15.89 12.56
C LYS A 388 -16.22 14.61 13.39
N PRO A 389 -16.24 14.71 14.74
CA PRO A 389 -16.37 13.54 15.58
C PRO A 389 -17.73 12.86 15.33
N LYS A 390 -17.79 11.54 15.40
CA LYS A 390 -19.04 10.78 15.19
C LYS A 390 -20.15 11.12 16.19
N THR A 391 -19.78 11.74 17.32
CA THR A 391 -20.71 12.24 18.34
C THR A 391 -21.41 13.54 17.94
N ASP A 392 -20.95 14.24 16.89
CA ASP A 392 -21.62 15.41 16.34
C ASP A 392 -22.90 14.97 15.61
N PRO A 393 -24.10 15.45 15.99
CA PRO A 393 -25.36 15.13 15.29
C PRO A 393 -25.36 15.51 13.80
N ALA A 394 -24.48 16.42 13.38
CA ALA A 394 -24.29 16.84 12.00
C ALA A 394 -23.14 16.11 11.28
N TRP A 395 -22.57 15.06 11.89
CA TRP A 395 -21.59 14.19 11.24
C TRP A 395 -22.23 13.41 10.08
N LEU A 396 -23.36 12.77 10.34
CA LEU A 396 -24.07 11.95 9.36
C LEU A 396 -25.48 12.48 9.13
N THR A 397 -25.83 12.66 7.86
CA THR A 397 -27.18 12.97 7.41
C THR A 397 -27.79 11.74 6.75
N VAL A 398 -28.99 11.35 7.18
CA VAL A 398 -29.79 10.35 6.48
C VAL A 398 -30.80 11.11 5.61
N ILE A 399 -30.62 11.07 4.30
CA ILE A 399 -31.48 11.75 3.31
C ILE A 399 -32.63 10.81 2.94
N ASP A 400 -33.43 10.46 3.96
CA ASP A 400 -34.68 9.69 3.86
C ASP A 400 -35.67 9.97 5.02
N LYS A 401 -35.34 10.92 5.92
CA LYS A 401 -36.02 11.06 7.21
C LYS A 401 -37.52 11.25 6.99
N ALA A 402 -38.32 10.31 7.53
CA ALA A 402 -39.77 10.31 7.40
C ALA A 402 -40.36 11.70 7.73
N GLY A 403 -41.06 12.30 6.76
CA GLY A 403 -41.66 13.63 6.88
C GLY A 403 -40.98 14.74 6.05
N ASP A 404 -39.85 14.46 5.39
CA ASP A 404 -39.19 15.41 4.48
C ASP A 404 -39.46 15.05 3.00
N ASP A 405 -40.10 15.95 2.27
CA ASP A 405 -40.42 15.78 0.84
C ASP A 405 -39.17 15.74 -0.06
N THR A 406 -38.08 16.41 0.33
CA THR A 406 -36.81 16.37 -0.43
C THR A 406 -36.11 15.02 -0.31
N ALA A 407 -36.33 14.29 0.78
CA ALA A 407 -35.74 12.98 1.04
C ALA A 407 -36.27 11.89 0.09
N LYS A 408 -37.48 12.08 -0.45
CA LYS A 408 -38.09 11.19 -1.43
C LYS A 408 -37.22 11.10 -2.68
N LEU A 409 -36.65 12.22 -3.13
CA LEU A 409 -35.99 12.34 -4.42
C LEU A 409 -34.52 11.92 -4.42
N ASN A 410 -33.94 11.32 -3.37
CA ASN A 410 -32.46 11.23 -3.25
C ASN A 410 -31.89 9.82 -3.16
N ARG A 411 -32.64 8.79 -3.61
CA ARG A 411 -32.14 7.41 -3.62
C ARG A 411 -30.93 7.23 -4.56
N ILE A 412 -29.95 6.46 -4.09
CA ILE A 412 -28.73 6.05 -4.80
C ILE A 412 -28.42 4.56 -4.55
N GLN A 413 -27.81 3.90 -5.53
CA GLN A 413 -27.17 2.59 -5.36
C GLN A 413 -25.66 2.71 -5.47
N PHE A 414 -25.18 3.32 -6.56
CA PHE A 414 -23.76 3.60 -6.79
C PHE A 414 -23.55 5.06 -7.12
N ALA A 415 -22.39 5.58 -6.74
CA ALA A 415 -22.03 6.97 -6.92
C ALA A 415 -20.53 7.14 -7.18
N SER A 416 -20.16 8.30 -7.72
CA SER A 416 -18.76 8.73 -7.88
C SER A 416 -18.66 10.25 -7.78
N PHE A 417 -17.71 10.73 -6.98
CA PHE A 417 -17.46 12.16 -6.80
C PHE A 417 -16.66 12.73 -7.97
N ASN A 418 -16.91 13.99 -8.31
CA ASN A 418 -16.00 14.73 -9.17
C ASN A 418 -14.67 15.01 -8.43
N ASN A 419 -13.67 15.53 -9.15
CA ASN A 419 -12.31 15.67 -8.62
C ASN A 419 -12.21 16.49 -7.32
N ASP A 420 -12.96 17.58 -7.21
CA ASP A 420 -12.93 18.48 -6.04
C ASP A 420 -13.98 18.15 -4.96
N GLY A 421 -14.82 17.14 -5.20
CA GLY A 421 -15.89 16.75 -4.29
C GLY A 421 -17.02 17.77 -4.14
N SER A 422 -17.15 18.73 -5.07
CA SER A 422 -18.27 19.69 -5.09
C SER A 422 -19.55 19.07 -5.64
N LYS A 423 -19.47 17.98 -6.39
CA LYS A 423 -20.61 17.21 -6.90
C LYS A 423 -20.31 15.72 -6.86
N PHE A 424 -21.36 14.90 -6.87
CA PHE A 424 -21.23 13.50 -7.23
C PHE A 424 -22.31 13.09 -8.20
N VAL A 425 -21.99 12.11 -9.02
CA VAL A 425 -22.93 11.47 -9.92
C VAL A 425 -23.42 10.17 -9.28
N ALA A 426 -24.69 9.82 -9.46
CA ALA A 426 -25.29 8.62 -8.88
C ALA A 426 -26.38 8.01 -9.77
N VAL A 427 -26.70 6.75 -9.49
CA VAL A 427 -27.73 5.97 -10.18
C VAL A 427 -28.64 5.28 -9.16
N TYR A 428 -29.93 5.18 -9.47
CA TYR A 428 -30.87 4.30 -8.81
C TYR A 428 -32.01 3.98 -9.77
N GLY A 429 -32.14 2.71 -10.16
CA GLY A 429 -33.12 2.27 -11.15
C GLY A 429 -33.93 1.06 -10.69
N ASP A 430 -34.08 0.88 -9.38
CA ASP A 430 -34.89 -0.19 -8.78
C ASP A 430 -36.30 0.31 -8.48
N ASN A 431 -37.25 -0.61 -8.50
CA ASN A 431 -38.53 -0.38 -7.86
C ASN A 431 -38.28 -0.35 -6.35
N ALA A 432 -38.25 0.85 -5.77
CA ALA A 432 -38.19 1.03 -4.34
C ALA A 432 -39.35 0.25 -3.69
N THR A 433 -39.10 -0.85 -3.00
CA THR A 433 -40.14 -1.65 -2.31
C THR A 433 -39.88 -1.75 -0.82
N SER A 434 -38.66 -1.46 -0.38
CA SER A 434 -38.19 -1.41 1.00
C SER A 434 -37.66 0.00 1.34
N GLY A 435 -37.36 0.21 2.63
CA GLY A 435 -36.83 1.50 3.13
C GLY A 435 -37.88 2.55 3.53
N GLY A 436 -39.16 2.17 3.67
CA GLY A 436 -40.23 3.09 4.08
C GLY A 436 -40.86 3.88 2.93
N ASN A 437 -41.95 4.59 3.26
CA ASN A 437 -42.74 5.43 2.36
C ASN A 437 -42.53 6.92 2.68
N PRO A 438 -42.65 7.82 1.69
CA PRO A 438 -42.98 7.54 0.28
C PRO A 438 -41.77 7.21 -0.58
N LYS A 439 -42.02 6.38 -1.60
CA LYS A 439 -41.06 6.11 -2.67
C LYS A 439 -41.02 7.32 -3.62
N PRO A 440 -39.85 7.73 -4.15
CA PRO A 440 -39.81 8.77 -5.18
C PRO A 440 -40.68 8.40 -6.38
N VAL A 441 -41.54 9.32 -6.79
CA VAL A 441 -42.47 9.17 -7.92
C VAL A 441 -41.83 9.55 -9.26
N ASP A 442 -40.67 10.20 -9.22
CA ASP A 442 -39.91 10.70 -10.37
C ASP A 442 -38.66 9.84 -10.67
N LEU A 443 -38.54 8.65 -10.07
CA LEU A 443 -37.48 7.71 -10.42
C LEU A 443 -37.59 7.35 -11.89
N ASP A 444 -36.59 7.75 -12.65
CA ASP A 444 -36.37 7.28 -14.01
C ASP A 444 -35.12 6.40 -14.01
N PRO A 445 -35.24 5.10 -14.31
CA PRO A 445 -34.09 4.19 -14.38
C PRO A 445 -33.09 4.57 -15.48
N ASN A 446 -33.46 5.43 -16.44
CA ASN A 446 -32.62 5.88 -17.53
C ASN A 446 -31.94 7.23 -17.25
N LYS A 447 -32.02 7.76 -16.03
CA LYS A 447 -31.33 8.99 -15.63
C LYS A 447 -30.04 8.72 -14.88
N LEU A 448 -29.02 9.49 -15.24
CA LEU A 448 -27.82 9.69 -14.46
C LEU A 448 -28.02 10.95 -13.62
N TRP A 449 -28.04 10.81 -12.30
CA TRP A 449 -28.38 11.90 -11.37
C TRP A 449 -27.13 12.60 -10.86
N PHE A 450 -27.16 13.93 -10.79
CA PHE A 450 -26.11 14.74 -10.18
C PHE A 450 -26.60 15.28 -8.85
N HIS A 451 -25.76 15.18 -7.85
CA HIS A 451 -26.00 15.65 -6.50
C HIS A 451 -24.99 16.71 -6.11
N ASP A 452 -25.43 17.66 -5.28
CA ASP A 452 -24.56 18.62 -4.64
C ASP A 452 -23.70 17.91 -3.60
N GLY A 453 -22.39 18.11 -3.70
CA GLY A 453 -21.41 17.45 -2.87
C GLY A 453 -21.31 18.03 -1.46
N THR A 454 -22.14 19.00 -1.06
CA THR A 454 -22.17 19.59 0.31
C THR A 454 -23.44 19.23 1.08
N THR A 455 -24.55 19.05 0.36
CA THR A 455 -25.87 18.74 0.92
C THR A 455 -26.32 17.31 0.65
N GLY A 456 -25.73 16.63 -0.35
CA GLY A 456 -26.15 15.30 -0.79
C GLY A 456 -27.41 15.29 -1.66
N LEU A 457 -28.03 16.45 -1.90
CA LEU A 457 -29.30 16.56 -2.62
C LEU A 457 -29.09 16.58 -4.14
N ARG A 458 -30.01 15.98 -4.89
CA ARG A 458 -30.07 16.06 -6.36
C ARG A 458 -30.17 17.51 -6.80
N VAL A 459 -29.36 17.89 -7.79
CA VAL A 459 -29.33 19.22 -8.40
C VAL A 459 -29.53 19.21 -9.91
N ASP A 460 -29.25 18.09 -10.57
CA ASP A 460 -29.38 17.97 -12.02
C ASP A 460 -29.48 16.49 -12.45
N SER A 461 -29.76 16.24 -13.72
CA SER A 461 -29.79 14.89 -14.31
C SER A 461 -29.46 14.89 -15.80
N LYS A 462 -28.91 13.78 -16.28
CA LYS A 462 -28.77 13.50 -17.72
C LYS A 462 -29.71 12.36 -18.09
N GLN A 463 -30.63 12.62 -19.02
CA GLN A 463 -31.42 11.56 -19.65
C GLN A 463 -30.55 10.76 -20.61
N LEU A 464 -30.62 9.43 -20.50
CA LEU A 464 -29.97 8.49 -21.41
C LEU A 464 -31.01 7.61 -22.10
N ALA A 465 -30.62 6.99 -23.20
CA ALA A 465 -31.47 6.04 -23.94
C ALA A 465 -31.51 4.64 -23.31
N TYR A 466 -30.83 4.45 -22.17
CA TYR A 466 -30.64 3.18 -21.48
C TYR A 466 -30.49 3.41 -19.98
N LYS A 467 -30.57 2.34 -19.17
CA LYS A 467 -30.32 2.38 -17.73
C LYS A 467 -28.82 2.46 -17.44
N PRO A 468 -28.27 3.61 -16.99
CA PRO A 468 -26.87 3.68 -16.54
C PRO A 468 -26.70 2.98 -15.19
N ASN A 469 -25.50 2.50 -14.93
CA ASN A 469 -25.13 1.89 -13.67
C ASN A 469 -23.64 2.07 -13.37
N HIS A 470 -23.21 1.85 -12.13
CA HIS A 470 -21.83 1.92 -11.66
C HIS A 470 -21.05 3.11 -12.27
N PRO A 471 -21.52 4.36 -12.09
CA PRO A 471 -20.84 5.50 -12.68
C PRO A 471 -19.47 5.71 -12.02
N ASP A 472 -18.50 6.14 -12.81
CA ASP A 472 -17.20 6.57 -12.31
C ASP A 472 -16.76 7.87 -13.02
N TRP A 473 -16.47 8.89 -12.22
CA TRP A 473 -16.01 10.19 -12.70
C TRP A 473 -14.49 10.19 -12.82
N SER A 474 -13.95 10.56 -13.98
CA SER A 474 -12.52 10.58 -14.18
C SER A 474 -11.80 11.56 -13.22
N PRO A 475 -10.61 11.20 -12.73
CA PRO A 475 -9.81 12.07 -11.86
C PRO A 475 -9.51 13.45 -12.44
N ASP A 476 -9.38 13.56 -13.77
CA ASP A 476 -9.17 14.85 -14.44
C ASP A 476 -10.45 15.70 -14.60
N GLY A 477 -11.60 15.15 -14.17
CA GLY A 477 -12.91 15.80 -14.21
C GLY A 477 -13.59 15.83 -15.58
N LYS A 478 -12.97 15.27 -16.63
CA LYS A 478 -13.42 15.45 -18.02
C LYS A 478 -14.38 14.38 -18.53
N MET A 479 -14.51 13.26 -17.83
CA MET A 479 -15.26 12.11 -18.31
C MET A 479 -16.08 11.46 -17.19
N ILE A 480 -17.16 10.78 -17.58
CA ILE A 480 -17.88 9.83 -16.74
C ILE A 480 -18.01 8.54 -17.54
N ALA A 481 -17.54 7.43 -16.97
CA ALA A 481 -17.79 6.09 -17.50
C ALA A 481 -18.98 5.48 -16.77
N VAL A 482 -19.83 4.73 -17.47
CA VAL A 482 -20.97 4.02 -16.88
C VAL A 482 -21.05 2.61 -17.45
N THR A 483 -21.61 1.70 -16.66
CA THR A 483 -22.17 0.46 -17.18
C THR A 483 -23.53 0.76 -17.82
N ARG A 484 -23.75 0.37 -19.07
CA ARG A 484 -25.08 0.33 -19.67
C ARG A 484 -25.71 -1.03 -19.40
N VAL A 485 -26.91 -1.04 -18.83
CA VAL A 485 -27.64 -2.28 -18.54
C VAL A 485 -28.52 -2.64 -19.73
N ASN A 486 -28.27 -3.79 -20.36
CA ASN A 486 -29.10 -4.31 -21.45
C ASN A 486 -30.04 -5.44 -20.99
N GLY A 487 -29.72 -6.09 -19.87
CA GLY A 487 -30.48 -7.21 -19.32
C GLY A 487 -31.43 -6.81 -18.19
N GLN A 488 -31.89 -7.83 -17.46
CA GLN A 488 -32.73 -7.67 -16.27
C GLN A 488 -31.87 -7.59 -15.00
N GLY A 489 -32.48 -7.22 -13.88
CA GLY A 489 -31.83 -7.21 -12.57
C GLY A 489 -31.98 -5.88 -11.83
N THR A 490 -31.61 -5.92 -10.55
CA THR A 490 -31.53 -4.72 -9.72
C THR A 490 -30.32 -3.87 -10.13
N THR A 491 -30.28 -2.66 -9.61
CA THR A 491 -29.18 -1.72 -9.82
C THR A 491 -27.91 -2.28 -9.18
N GLN A 492 -28.01 -3.07 -8.10
CA GLN A 492 -26.86 -3.78 -7.54
C GLN A 492 -26.40 -4.96 -8.41
N LYS A 493 -27.33 -5.70 -9.02
CA LYS A 493 -27.06 -6.94 -9.76
C LYS A 493 -27.52 -6.86 -11.23
N PRO A 494 -27.07 -5.87 -12.03
CA PRO A 494 -27.41 -5.81 -13.44
C PRO A 494 -26.76 -6.97 -14.21
N THR A 495 -27.41 -7.36 -15.31
CA THR A 495 -26.92 -8.37 -16.25
C THR A 495 -26.74 -7.77 -17.66
N GLN A 496 -25.99 -8.45 -18.52
CA GLN A 496 -25.73 -8.08 -19.92
C GLN A 496 -25.20 -6.64 -20.09
N GLY A 497 -24.26 -6.24 -19.22
CA GLY A 497 -23.68 -4.90 -19.25
C GLY A 497 -22.75 -4.65 -20.43
N SER A 498 -22.68 -3.39 -20.86
CA SER A 498 -21.65 -2.80 -21.73
C SER A 498 -21.03 -1.57 -21.06
N ILE A 499 -19.89 -1.06 -21.54
CA ILE A 499 -19.23 0.13 -20.98
C ILE A 499 -19.41 1.32 -21.92
N GLU A 500 -19.89 2.43 -21.39
CA GLU A 500 -20.16 3.67 -22.11
C GLU A 500 -19.33 4.81 -21.50
N LEU A 501 -18.91 5.74 -22.34
CA LEU A 501 -18.12 6.91 -21.96
C LEU A 501 -18.89 8.19 -22.31
N LEU A 502 -19.03 9.09 -21.35
CA LEU A 502 -19.55 10.43 -21.55
C LEU A 502 -18.45 11.44 -21.30
N THR A 503 -18.33 12.45 -22.17
CA THR A 503 -17.29 13.48 -22.08
C THR A 503 -17.92 14.85 -21.85
N PHE A 504 -17.29 15.65 -20.99
CA PHE A 504 -17.71 17.03 -20.77
C PHE A 504 -17.24 17.96 -21.90
N ALA A 505 -18.17 18.75 -22.42
CA ALA A 505 -17.91 19.89 -23.29
C ALA A 505 -18.21 21.18 -22.49
N GLY A 506 -17.19 21.75 -21.85
CA GLY A 506 -17.39 22.76 -20.81
C GLY A 506 -18.06 22.13 -19.58
N ALA A 507 -19.16 22.72 -19.09
CA ALA A 507 -19.92 22.18 -17.97
C ALA A 507 -20.97 21.12 -18.37
N ALA A 508 -21.25 20.97 -19.67
CA ALA A 508 -22.29 20.07 -20.16
C ALA A 508 -21.75 18.68 -20.45
N LEU A 509 -22.46 17.64 -20.01
CA LEU A 509 -22.14 16.26 -20.33
C LEU A 509 -22.68 15.90 -21.72
N GLY A 510 -21.79 15.49 -22.61
CA GLY A 510 -22.08 15.09 -23.98
C GLY A 510 -22.94 13.82 -24.09
N ASN A 511 -23.11 13.34 -25.31
CA ASN A 511 -23.77 12.07 -25.57
C ASN A 511 -22.81 10.91 -25.28
N PRO A 512 -23.33 9.75 -24.81
CA PRO A 512 -22.50 8.58 -24.56
C PRO A 512 -21.91 8.01 -25.84
N VAL A 513 -20.70 7.49 -25.71
CA VAL A 513 -19.95 6.74 -26.72
C VAL A 513 -19.73 5.34 -26.19
N GLU A 514 -20.09 4.33 -26.99
CA GLU A 514 -19.87 2.94 -26.63
C GLU A 514 -18.36 2.66 -26.63
N LEU A 515 -17.83 2.32 -25.46
CA LEU A 515 -16.40 2.05 -25.26
C LEU A 515 -16.11 0.55 -25.34
N VAL A 516 -16.96 -0.25 -24.72
CA VAL A 516 -16.92 -1.72 -24.83
C VAL A 516 -18.35 -2.20 -25.04
N GLY A 517 -18.69 -2.63 -26.25
CA GLY A 517 -20.07 -2.91 -26.63
C GLY A 517 -20.70 -4.12 -25.97
N HIS A 518 -21.98 -4.35 -26.22
CA HIS A 518 -22.68 -5.53 -25.70
C HIS A 518 -22.27 -6.81 -26.46
N VAL A 519 -22.06 -7.91 -25.74
CA VAL A 519 -21.81 -9.24 -26.32
C VAL A 519 -22.70 -10.26 -25.61
N VAL A 520 -23.45 -11.05 -26.37
CA VAL A 520 -24.29 -12.13 -25.83
C VAL A 520 -23.42 -13.12 -25.06
N GLY A 521 -23.86 -13.50 -23.85
CA GLY A 521 -23.10 -14.39 -22.97
C GLY A 521 -21.96 -13.70 -22.23
N LYS A 522 -21.91 -12.36 -22.22
CA LYS A 522 -20.97 -11.56 -21.42
C LYS A 522 -21.71 -10.52 -20.59
N ASN A 523 -21.13 -10.16 -19.46
CA ASN A 523 -21.60 -9.02 -18.64
C ASN A 523 -20.42 -8.11 -18.30
N ARG A 524 -20.40 -6.89 -18.85
CA ARG A 524 -19.32 -5.91 -18.65
C ARG A 524 -19.79 -4.79 -17.75
N HIS A 525 -19.08 -4.54 -16.66
CA HIS A 525 -19.59 -3.72 -15.57
C HIS A 525 -18.46 -3.11 -14.73
N ASN A 526 -18.83 -2.26 -13.76
CA ASN A 526 -17.90 -1.68 -12.78
C ASN A 526 -16.71 -0.91 -13.38
N PRO A 527 -16.92 0.06 -14.30
CA PRO A 527 -15.81 0.87 -14.78
C PRO A 527 -15.16 1.66 -13.63
N ASN A 528 -13.84 1.85 -13.68
CA ASN A 528 -13.10 2.67 -12.73
C ASN A 528 -11.82 3.25 -13.33
N PHE A 529 -11.70 4.57 -13.41
CA PHE A 529 -10.56 5.27 -13.96
C PHE A 529 -9.30 5.14 -13.11
N VAL A 530 -8.15 5.01 -13.78
CA VAL A 530 -6.84 5.13 -13.11
C VAL A 530 -6.52 6.58 -12.74
N PRO A 531 -5.53 6.84 -11.86
CA PRO A 531 -5.36 8.14 -11.22
C PRO A 531 -5.07 9.30 -12.17
N ASP A 532 -4.48 9.03 -13.33
CA ASP A 532 -4.19 10.03 -14.36
C ASP A 532 -5.20 10.01 -15.52
N SER A 533 -6.31 9.28 -15.39
CA SER A 533 -7.38 9.14 -16.39
C SER A 533 -6.93 8.55 -17.74
N SER A 534 -5.72 7.99 -17.83
CA SER A 534 -5.17 7.47 -19.10
C SER A 534 -5.84 6.19 -19.61
N PHE A 535 -6.44 5.42 -18.71
CA PHE A 535 -7.28 4.25 -18.98
C PHE A 535 -8.29 4.04 -17.83
N LEU A 536 -9.13 3.03 -17.96
CA LEU A 536 -10.01 2.57 -16.89
C LEU A 536 -10.00 1.05 -16.81
N TYR A 537 -10.25 0.54 -15.61
CA TYR A 537 -10.55 -0.86 -15.36
C TYR A 537 -12.05 -1.12 -15.54
N PHE A 538 -12.42 -2.34 -15.88
CA PHE A 538 -13.79 -2.85 -15.76
C PHE A 538 -13.77 -4.36 -15.52
N SER A 539 -14.88 -4.90 -15.03
CA SER A 539 -15.08 -6.34 -14.87
C SER A 539 -15.83 -6.92 -16.06
N GLU A 540 -15.43 -8.09 -16.54
CA GLU A 540 -16.20 -8.90 -17.50
C GLU A 540 -16.43 -10.31 -16.95
N SER A 541 -17.70 -10.72 -16.92
CA SER A 541 -18.12 -12.10 -16.64
C SER A 541 -18.42 -12.87 -17.92
N THR A 542 -18.22 -14.18 -17.89
CA THR A 542 -18.59 -15.14 -18.94
C THR A 542 -19.82 -15.95 -18.52
N CYS A 543 -20.93 -15.68 -19.20
CA CYS A 543 -22.25 -16.21 -18.87
C CYS A 543 -22.59 -17.39 -19.77
N SER A 544 -22.10 -18.58 -19.38
CA SER A 544 -22.34 -19.83 -20.12
C SER A 544 -23.83 -20.08 -20.36
N GLY A 545 -24.19 -20.49 -21.58
CA GLY A 545 -25.58 -20.78 -21.96
C GLY A 545 -26.51 -19.56 -22.03
N GLY A 546 -25.98 -18.33 -21.95
CA GLY A 546 -26.80 -17.11 -21.96
C GLY A 546 -27.54 -16.85 -20.64
N ALA A 547 -27.02 -17.41 -19.54
CA ALA A 547 -27.59 -17.25 -18.20
C ALA A 547 -27.80 -15.77 -17.83
N ASN A 548 -28.96 -15.46 -17.26
CA ASN A 548 -29.28 -14.17 -16.65
C ASN A 548 -29.74 -14.45 -15.21
N GLY A 549 -28.87 -14.26 -14.23
CA GLY A 549 -29.09 -14.64 -12.83
C GLY A 549 -27.86 -14.38 -11.96
N GLY A 550 -27.80 -14.99 -10.78
CA GLY A 550 -26.64 -14.85 -9.87
C GLY A 550 -25.31 -15.31 -10.49
N ASP A 551 -25.37 -16.24 -11.45
CA ASP A 551 -24.21 -16.76 -12.20
C ASP A 551 -23.91 -15.95 -13.49
N CYS A 552 -24.26 -14.65 -13.49
CA CYS A 552 -23.92 -13.68 -14.53
C CYS A 552 -24.20 -12.23 -14.07
N ASP A 553 -24.17 -11.94 -12.76
CA ASP A 553 -24.44 -10.58 -12.26
C ASP A 553 -23.16 -9.74 -12.08
N ALA A 554 -23.33 -8.42 -11.89
CA ALA A 554 -22.22 -7.49 -11.71
C ALA A 554 -21.69 -7.41 -10.26
N ASP A 555 -22.21 -8.24 -9.35
CA ASP A 555 -21.96 -8.15 -7.91
C ASP A 555 -20.93 -9.18 -7.47
N ALA A 556 -21.17 -10.46 -7.77
CA ALA A 556 -20.35 -11.56 -7.23
C ALA A 556 -20.21 -12.76 -8.16
N ASP A 557 -20.29 -12.56 -9.48
CA ASP A 557 -20.14 -13.64 -10.45
C ASP A 557 -18.73 -14.28 -10.39
N PRO A 558 -18.61 -15.63 -10.26
CA PRO A 558 -17.31 -16.31 -10.17
C PRO A 558 -16.42 -16.17 -11.41
N SER A 559 -17.00 -15.99 -12.60
CA SER A 559 -16.22 -15.89 -13.84
C SER A 559 -15.67 -14.49 -14.10
N ALA A 560 -16.01 -13.51 -13.26
CA ALA A 560 -15.58 -12.12 -13.40
C ALA A 560 -14.05 -12.00 -13.42
N LYS A 561 -13.54 -11.27 -14.42
CA LYS A 561 -12.12 -10.93 -14.59
C LYS A 561 -11.96 -9.43 -14.80
N THR A 562 -10.81 -8.89 -14.42
CA THR A 562 -10.51 -7.46 -14.63
C THR A 562 -9.87 -7.22 -16.00
N TRP A 563 -10.35 -6.19 -16.68
CA TRP A 563 -9.86 -5.72 -17.97
C TRP A 563 -9.50 -4.24 -17.88
N ALA A 564 -8.58 -3.79 -18.74
CA ALA A 564 -8.23 -2.39 -18.90
C ALA A 564 -8.55 -1.89 -20.31
N ILE A 565 -8.95 -0.63 -20.45
CA ILE A 565 -9.20 0.00 -21.74
C ILE A 565 -8.92 1.51 -21.71
N LYS A 566 -8.35 2.05 -22.78
CA LYS A 566 -8.19 3.51 -22.98
C LYS A 566 -9.56 4.17 -23.15
N PRO A 567 -9.82 5.37 -22.63
CA PRO A 567 -11.13 6.00 -22.72
C PRO A 567 -11.33 6.69 -24.08
N GLN A 568 -11.29 5.89 -25.15
CA GLN A 568 -11.41 6.34 -26.54
C GLN A 568 -12.18 5.31 -27.35
N ALA A 569 -13.10 5.77 -28.21
CA ALA A 569 -13.82 4.92 -29.15
C ALA A 569 -12.87 4.06 -29.99
N GLY A 570 -13.20 2.78 -30.16
CA GLY A 570 -12.41 1.83 -30.94
C GLY A 570 -11.14 1.32 -30.24
N ALA A 571 -10.89 1.70 -28.98
CA ALA A 571 -9.83 1.08 -28.19
C ALA A 571 -10.10 -0.41 -27.96
N THR A 572 -9.03 -1.21 -27.91
CA THR A 572 -9.13 -2.65 -27.64
C THR A 572 -9.00 -2.91 -26.13
N PRO A 573 -9.96 -3.61 -25.49
CA PRO A 573 -9.80 -4.07 -24.11
C PRO A 573 -8.63 -5.04 -23.96
N ILE A 574 -7.92 -4.95 -22.83
CA ILE A 574 -6.80 -5.81 -22.48
C ILE A 574 -7.18 -6.60 -21.22
N LEU A 575 -7.13 -7.92 -21.29
CA LEU A 575 -7.28 -8.77 -20.11
C LEU A 575 -6.05 -8.60 -19.22
N LEU A 576 -6.27 -8.34 -17.93
CA LEU A 576 -5.20 -8.36 -16.94
C LEU A 576 -4.96 -9.81 -16.51
N ALA A 577 -4.35 -10.58 -17.40
CA ALA A 577 -4.19 -12.03 -17.27
C ALA A 577 -3.33 -12.41 -16.07
N ASN A 578 -2.28 -11.65 -15.77
CA ASN A 578 -1.44 -11.87 -14.58
C ASN A 578 -2.24 -11.61 -13.29
N ALA A 579 -3.07 -10.56 -13.26
CA ALA A 579 -3.92 -10.30 -12.11
C ALA A 579 -4.98 -11.39 -11.89
N SER A 580 -5.58 -11.90 -12.96
CA SER A 580 -6.57 -12.98 -12.88
C SER A 580 -5.97 -14.39 -12.81
N ALA A 581 -4.64 -14.55 -12.86
CA ALA A 581 -3.99 -15.85 -12.79
C ALA A 581 -4.18 -16.48 -11.40
N PRO A 582 -4.53 -17.78 -11.28
CA PRO A 582 -4.69 -18.45 -9.99
C PRO A 582 -3.37 -18.57 -9.20
N GLY A 583 -3.49 -18.61 -7.87
CA GLY A 583 -2.42 -19.04 -6.98
C GLY A 583 -2.35 -20.56 -6.88
N VAL A 584 -1.30 -21.08 -6.23
CA VAL A 584 -1.14 -22.55 -6.07
C VAL A 584 -2.31 -23.17 -5.32
N ALA A 585 -2.84 -22.47 -4.31
CA ALA A 585 -3.94 -22.98 -3.50
C ALA A 585 -5.31 -22.97 -4.20
N ASP A 586 -5.44 -22.25 -5.32
CA ASP A 586 -6.65 -22.28 -6.15
C ASP A 586 -6.77 -23.59 -6.96
N ASN A 587 -5.70 -24.40 -7.01
CA ASN A 587 -5.63 -25.65 -7.76
C ASN A 587 -6.00 -25.45 -9.25
N ALA A 588 -7.06 -26.12 -9.72
CA ALA A 588 -7.55 -26.02 -11.10
C ALA A 588 -8.56 -24.86 -11.29
N ALA A 589 -8.93 -24.13 -10.24
CA ALA A 589 -9.92 -23.06 -10.35
C ALA A 589 -9.32 -21.84 -11.08
N THR A 590 -10.03 -21.34 -12.09
CA THR A 590 -9.66 -20.13 -12.86
C THR A 590 -10.70 -19.02 -12.77
N ASP A 591 -11.86 -19.34 -12.22
CA ASP A 591 -12.99 -18.43 -12.07
C ASP A 591 -13.04 -18.02 -10.60
N LEU A 592 -12.32 -16.92 -10.31
CA LEU A 592 -12.04 -16.44 -8.95
C LEU A 592 -12.93 -15.25 -8.56
N GLY A 593 -13.72 -14.72 -9.50
CA GLY A 593 -14.70 -13.67 -9.27
C GLY A 593 -14.09 -12.31 -8.94
N ASP A 594 -13.14 -11.85 -9.78
CA ASP A 594 -12.47 -10.55 -9.63
C ASP A 594 -13.42 -9.42 -10.07
N THR A 595 -14.12 -8.84 -9.09
CA THR A 595 -15.12 -7.78 -9.29
C THR A 595 -14.85 -6.52 -8.46
N PHE A 596 -15.57 -5.45 -8.77
CA PHE A 596 -15.39 -4.11 -8.21
C PHE A 596 -13.92 -3.62 -8.25
N PRO A 597 -13.29 -3.54 -9.44
CA PRO A 597 -11.97 -2.92 -9.54
C PRO A 597 -12.04 -1.47 -9.05
N ARG A 598 -11.16 -1.13 -8.12
CA ARG A 598 -11.03 0.22 -7.55
C ARG A 598 -9.56 0.62 -7.52
N SER A 599 -9.24 1.64 -8.31
CA SER A 599 -7.91 2.21 -8.42
C SER A 599 -7.60 3.02 -7.17
N ALA A 600 -6.41 2.80 -6.62
CA ALA A 600 -5.86 3.69 -5.63
C ALA A 600 -5.49 5.03 -6.29
N PRO A 601 -5.66 6.20 -5.65
CA PRO A 601 -5.66 7.51 -6.30
C PRO A 601 -4.27 8.12 -6.51
N PHE A 602 -3.21 7.33 -6.40
CA PHE A 602 -1.83 7.78 -6.46
C PHE A 602 -1.05 7.10 -7.59
N GLN A 603 -0.17 7.90 -8.19
CA GLN A 603 0.87 7.47 -9.11
C GLN A 603 2.18 7.40 -8.33
N THR A 604 2.84 6.24 -8.39
CA THR A 604 4.18 6.09 -7.81
C THR A 604 5.24 6.00 -8.90
N VAL A 605 6.48 6.37 -8.58
CA VAL A 605 7.64 6.15 -9.44
C VAL A 605 8.14 4.74 -9.21
N HIS A 606 8.52 4.05 -10.28
CA HIS A 606 9.15 2.74 -10.18
C HIS A 606 10.14 2.54 -11.33
N ARG A 607 11.44 2.45 -11.01
CA ARG A 607 12.53 2.22 -11.98
C ARG A 607 12.50 3.21 -13.16
N GLY A 608 12.25 4.48 -12.86
CA GLY A 608 12.11 5.55 -13.85
C GLY A 608 10.77 5.60 -14.60
N GLY A 609 9.90 4.61 -14.40
CA GLY A 609 8.53 4.58 -14.91
C GLY A 609 7.48 4.96 -13.85
N LYS A 610 6.20 4.77 -14.20
CA LYS A 610 5.07 4.89 -13.26
C LYS A 610 4.63 3.51 -12.79
N LEU A 611 4.03 3.45 -11.61
CA LEU A 611 3.34 2.28 -11.09
C LEU A 611 2.01 2.69 -10.46
N PHE A 612 0.93 2.01 -10.86
CA PHE A 612 -0.42 2.17 -10.31
C PHE A 612 -0.81 0.95 -9.49
N TRP A 613 -1.86 1.12 -8.69
CA TRP A 613 -2.41 0.07 -7.85
C TRP A 613 -3.93 0.05 -7.97
N TYR A 614 -4.50 -1.15 -7.91
CA TYR A 614 -5.95 -1.30 -7.77
C TYR A 614 -6.28 -2.51 -6.90
N THR A 615 -7.51 -2.53 -6.42
CA THR A 615 -8.09 -3.61 -5.61
C THR A 615 -9.31 -4.20 -6.27
N VAL A 616 -9.58 -5.47 -6.01
CA VAL A 616 -10.83 -6.16 -6.38
C VAL A 616 -11.36 -6.95 -5.18
N ALA A 617 -12.64 -7.27 -5.17
CA ALA A 617 -13.17 -8.36 -4.36
C ALA A 617 -13.01 -9.68 -5.14
N SER A 618 -12.52 -10.75 -4.50
CA SER A 618 -12.24 -12.04 -5.15
C SER A 618 -12.44 -13.21 -4.17
N ARG A 619 -12.84 -14.37 -4.68
CA ARG A 619 -12.92 -15.65 -3.96
C ARG A 619 -11.63 -16.44 -4.00
N ARG A 620 -10.61 -15.88 -4.64
CA ARG A 620 -9.25 -16.42 -4.67
C ARG A 620 -8.80 -16.88 -3.28
N ALA A 621 -8.22 -18.07 -3.23
CA ALA A 621 -7.70 -18.65 -2.01
C ALA A 621 -6.60 -17.76 -1.42
N VAL A 622 -6.72 -17.43 -0.13
CA VAL A 622 -5.69 -16.70 0.62
C VAL A 622 -4.58 -17.69 1.01
N GLY A 623 -3.86 -18.17 0.00
CA GLY A 623 -2.97 -19.31 0.15
C GLY A 623 -3.69 -20.53 0.74
N LEU A 624 -3.09 -21.14 1.74
CA LEU A 624 -3.58 -22.28 2.51
C LEU A 624 -4.41 -21.85 3.74
N THR A 625 -4.84 -20.60 3.84
CA THR A 625 -5.72 -20.13 4.92
C THR A 625 -7.18 -20.48 4.66
N ALA A 626 -7.90 -20.95 5.67
CA ALA A 626 -9.32 -21.26 5.58
C ALA A 626 -10.17 -19.98 5.64
N THR A 627 -10.99 -19.75 4.60
CA THR A 627 -11.79 -18.52 4.41
C THR A 627 -13.30 -18.74 4.44
N ALA A 628 -13.76 -19.97 4.70
CA ALA A 628 -15.18 -20.36 4.64
C ALA A 628 -15.89 -19.99 3.31
N GLY A 629 -15.13 -19.79 2.22
CA GLY A 629 -15.66 -19.40 0.91
C GLY A 629 -16.02 -17.91 0.77
N ALA A 630 -15.63 -17.07 1.74
CA ALA A 630 -15.85 -15.63 1.68
C ALA A 630 -15.05 -14.95 0.56
N GLN A 631 -15.53 -13.78 0.10
CA GLN A 631 -14.78 -12.90 -0.80
C GLN A 631 -13.89 -11.95 -0.01
N HIS A 632 -12.67 -11.74 -0.48
CA HIS A 632 -11.71 -10.84 0.14
C HIS A 632 -11.17 -9.83 -0.84
N LEU A 633 -10.60 -8.76 -0.30
CA LEU A 633 -9.91 -7.76 -1.08
C LEU A 633 -8.52 -8.24 -1.45
N TRP A 634 -8.23 -8.19 -2.74
CA TRP A 634 -6.93 -8.45 -3.33
C TRP A 634 -6.41 -7.19 -3.99
N MET A 635 -5.11 -6.97 -3.90
CA MET A 635 -4.43 -5.80 -4.43
C MET A 635 -3.39 -6.19 -5.48
N PHE A 636 -3.28 -5.35 -6.52
CA PHE A 636 -2.45 -5.60 -7.69
C PHE A 636 -1.70 -4.32 -8.05
N ALA A 637 -0.44 -4.48 -8.45
CA ALA A 637 0.31 -3.43 -9.11
C ALA A 637 0.07 -3.49 -10.63
N VAL A 638 0.17 -2.35 -11.31
CA VAL A 638 0.06 -2.24 -12.77
C VAL A 638 1.10 -1.27 -13.30
N ASP A 639 1.83 -1.71 -14.32
CA ASP A 639 2.63 -0.86 -15.19
C ASP A 639 1.72 -0.22 -16.25
N PRO A 640 1.39 1.09 -16.12
CA PRO A 640 0.49 1.76 -17.04
C PRO A 640 1.08 1.90 -18.45
N ALA A 641 2.41 1.94 -18.61
CA ALA A 641 3.01 2.08 -19.93
C ALA A 641 2.75 0.84 -20.79
N LYS A 642 2.79 -0.36 -20.20
CA LYS A 642 2.42 -1.62 -20.87
C LYS A 642 0.96 -1.65 -21.30
N ILE A 643 0.05 -1.23 -20.42
CA ILE A 643 -1.38 -1.11 -20.75
C ILE A 643 -1.58 -0.18 -21.94
N LEU A 644 -0.95 1.00 -21.92
CA LEU A 644 -1.04 1.97 -23.01
C LEU A 644 -0.39 1.46 -24.31
N ALA A 645 0.53 0.50 -24.23
CA ALA A 645 1.12 -0.20 -25.37
C ALA A 645 0.31 -1.42 -25.86
N GLY A 646 -0.87 -1.69 -25.29
CA GLY A 646 -1.69 -2.83 -25.70
C GLY A 646 -1.30 -4.17 -25.07
N GLN A 647 -0.52 -4.14 -23.99
CA GLN A 647 0.02 -5.33 -23.31
C GLN A 647 -0.53 -5.45 -21.90
N ASP A 648 -0.52 -6.66 -21.33
CA ASP A 648 -0.82 -6.84 -19.92
C ASP A 648 0.29 -6.23 -19.05
N GLY A 649 -0.05 -5.15 -18.35
CA GLY A 649 0.82 -4.46 -17.41
C GLY A 649 0.64 -4.91 -15.96
N SER A 650 -0.29 -5.82 -15.67
CA SER A 650 -0.60 -6.24 -14.30
C SER A 650 0.44 -7.22 -13.75
N PHE A 651 0.59 -7.18 -12.42
CA PHE A 651 1.29 -8.18 -11.62
C PHE A 651 0.28 -9.15 -11.00
N THR A 652 0.76 -10.29 -10.48
CA THR A 652 -0.12 -11.20 -9.72
C THR A 652 -0.52 -10.56 -8.39
N GLY A 653 -1.71 -10.93 -7.89
CA GLY A 653 -2.30 -10.30 -6.71
C GLY A 653 -1.79 -10.85 -5.38
N PHE A 654 -1.87 -10.00 -4.35
CA PHE A 654 -1.78 -10.41 -2.95
C PHE A 654 -3.03 -10.06 -2.18
N TYR A 655 -3.30 -10.86 -1.15
CA TYR A 655 -4.37 -10.62 -0.20
C TYR A 655 -4.00 -9.44 0.70
N LEU A 656 -4.96 -8.56 0.99
CA LEU A 656 -4.77 -7.49 1.97
C LEU A 656 -4.89 -8.06 3.40
N PRO A 657 -3.78 -8.14 4.17
CA PRO A 657 -3.66 -9.00 5.35
C PRO A 657 -4.39 -8.50 6.61
N PHE A 658 -5.08 -7.37 6.50
CA PHE A 658 -5.78 -6.74 7.62
C PHE A 658 -7.26 -7.13 7.73
N GLN A 659 -7.82 -7.84 6.76
CA GLN A 659 -9.25 -8.15 6.75
C GLN A 659 -9.59 -9.31 7.70
N ASP A 660 -10.84 -9.33 8.17
CA ASP A 660 -11.40 -10.51 8.84
C ASP A 660 -11.74 -11.58 7.78
N LEU A 661 -11.02 -12.69 7.84
CA LEU A 661 -11.13 -13.82 6.94
C LEU A 661 -12.48 -14.55 7.01
N GLN A 662 -13.25 -14.37 8.10
CA GLN A 662 -14.57 -15.00 8.28
C GLN A 662 -15.71 -14.19 7.66
N THR A 663 -15.41 -13.00 7.13
CA THR A 663 -16.40 -12.10 6.53
C THR A 663 -16.11 -11.91 5.05
N SER A 664 -17.15 -11.67 4.24
CA SER A 664 -16.94 -11.22 2.86
C SER A 664 -16.75 -9.70 2.82
N ASN A 665 -15.76 -9.25 2.07
CA ASN A 665 -15.31 -7.87 2.00
C ASN A 665 -15.29 -7.40 0.55
N HIS A 666 -15.92 -6.26 0.28
CA HIS A 666 -16.19 -5.78 -1.07
C HIS A 666 -15.99 -4.27 -1.20
N ILE A 667 -15.94 -3.78 -2.44
CA ILE A 667 -15.98 -2.36 -2.81
C ILE A 667 -14.94 -1.53 -2.05
N ALA A 668 -13.67 -1.82 -2.30
CA ALA A 668 -12.52 -1.13 -1.72
C ALA A 668 -12.34 0.29 -2.31
N GLN A 669 -13.09 1.28 -1.83
CA GLN A 669 -12.98 2.68 -2.24
C GLN A 669 -11.73 3.33 -1.64
N TRP A 670 -11.06 4.16 -2.44
CA TRP A 670 -9.81 4.80 -2.04
C TRP A 670 -9.91 6.32 -1.95
N THR A 671 -9.09 6.89 -1.07
CA THR A 671 -8.88 8.34 -0.91
C THR A 671 -7.39 8.64 -0.77
N GLN A 672 -6.96 9.82 -1.18
CA GLN A 672 -5.58 10.30 -1.04
C GLN A 672 -5.14 10.44 0.42
N LYS A 673 -6.09 10.60 1.35
CA LYS A 673 -5.81 10.75 2.79
C LYS A 673 -6.98 10.30 3.65
N ILE A 674 -6.69 9.87 4.87
CA ILE A 674 -7.68 9.76 5.95
C ILE A 674 -7.65 11.06 6.75
N VAL A 675 -8.83 11.65 6.97
CA VAL A 675 -8.93 12.84 7.83
C VAL A 675 -8.59 12.47 9.27
N GLY A 676 -7.67 13.23 9.88
CA GLY A 676 -7.11 12.90 11.20
C GLY A 676 -6.03 11.81 11.19
N GLY A 677 -5.66 11.30 10.00
CA GLY A 677 -4.58 10.30 9.86
C GLY A 677 -3.21 10.88 10.22
N SER A 678 -2.43 10.11 10.97
CA SER A 678 -1.07 10.46 11.41
C SER A 678 -0.02 10.01 10.40
N GLN A 679 -0.14 10.45 9.14
CA GLN A 679 0.86 10.20 8.11
C GLN A 679 2.16 10.94 8.46
N PRO A 680 3.26 10.26 8.82
CA PRO A 680 4.54 10.93 8.93
C PRO A 680 4.96 11.33 7.51
N PRO A 681 5.36 12.59 7.25
CA PRO A 681 5.95 12.91 5.97
C PRO A 681 7.20 12.04 5.74
N PRO A 682 7.54 11.69 4.49
CA PRO A 682 8.82 11.08 4.20
C PRO A 682 9.93 11.91 4.85
N PRO A 683 10.91 11.30 5.54
CA PRO A 683 12.02 12.06 6.11
C PRO A 683 12.69 12.84 4.97
N PRO A 684 12.99 14.14 5.10
CA PRO A 684 13.61 14.89 4.02
C PRO A 684 15.03 14.35 3.73
N PRO A 685 15.53 14.45 2.49
CA PRO A 685 16.93 14.19 2.22
C PRO A 685 17.81 15.18 3.00
N PRO A 686 18.98 14.75 3.51
CA PRO A 686 19.93 15.68 4.12
C PRO A 686 20.37 16.73 3.09
N PRO A 687 20.50 18.02 3.47
CA PRO A 687 21.01 19.03 2.55
C PRO A 687 22.46 18.72 2.17
N PRO A 688 22.89 19.02 0.92
CA PRO A 688 24.28 18.84 0.54
C PRO A 688 25.18 19.78 1.37
N PRO A 689 26.34 19.30 1.84
CA PRO A 689 27.33 20.18 2.48
C PRO A 689 27.81 21.25 1.48
N PRO A 690 28.12 22.47 1.93
CA PRO A 690 28.65 23.50 1.04
C PRO A 690 29.99 23.02 0.45
N PRO A 691 30.26 23.26 -0.84
CA PRO A 691 31.54 22.89 -1.41
C PRO A 691 32.67 23.69 -0.76
N PRO A 692 33.89 23.13 -0.67
CA PRO A 692 35.04 23.88 -0.18
C PRO A 692 35.26 25.16 -1.00
N PRO A 693 35.77 26.24 -0.41
CA PRO A 693 36.08 27.45 -1.16
C PRO A 693 37.07 27.14 -2.29
N PRO A 694 36.96 27.83 -3.44
CA PRO A 694 37.89 27.64 -4.55
C PRO A 694 39.33 27.95 -4.10
N PRO A 695 40.34 27.31 -4.71
CA PRO A 695 41.73 27.62 -4.42
C PRO A 695 42.00 29.12 -4.63
N PRO A 696 42.86 29.75 -3.81
CA PRO A 696 43.25 31.13 -4.04
C PRO A 696 43.90 31.26 -5.43
N PRO A 697 43.68 32.39 -6.15
CA PRO A 697 44.23 32.58 -7.48
C PRO A 697 45.76 32.41 -7.46
N PRO A 698 46.35 31.83 -8.52
CA PRO A 698 47.81 31.70 -8.61
C PRO A 698 48.44 33.09 -8.50
N ARG A 699 49.42 33.24 -7.61
CA ARG A 699 50.21 34.47 -7.47
C ARG A 699 51.16 34.67 -8.64
#